data_AF-T0KXG0-F1
#
_entry.id   AF-T0KXG0-F1
#
_cell.length_a   1.000
_cell.length_b   1.000
_cell.length_c   1.000
_cell.angle_alpha   90.00
_cell.angle_beta   90.00
_cell.angle_gamma   90.00
#
_symmetry.space_group_name_H-M   'P 1'
#
loop_
_entity.id
_entity.type
_entity.pdbx_description
1 polymer ?
#
loop_
_entity_poly.entity_id
_entity_poly.type
_entity_poly.pdbx_seq_one_letter_code
_entity_poly.pdbx_strand_id
1 'polypeptide(L)'
;MAPVMSVPQGHTIGDRVIRPQDMRAITVLEDTKVIMRDQDGNQVEAPVPKGTIGYAMCDAPNLPGYSLAQLLNDNDQLQTVALRRSDAALGQTHGLRVEKPRVAIERAIVPLATERVGDVAAQAIVQMWHGIRENLDTLISLGLGKSNVYKELLDDEDKFRNTLNELIASFTDEVWEVIKSGCDINSLLTIQPVSRDYPEHDPLRTTIYLLLYPREENPAQGSTDFGKYGGKTTVLPWNRLDGHITSFADETNTTPHYRMARSCTEENQIMLPMMALKAASDVTISMAEMTICCLFRTWHPGNLTHSDVNSATDAAVIKRRALISMFRDICDEALKTVGFPLLHRKGCNWALPLEDPHGQRREWLRYHVISEGRNMSIFRTRSRVSLELHGSVRFKVTVPVTNRPLRAWVLSYSLDHLDPKPPVGTPVAVSIQSMDDLKPHATPWYRGPLHSAWDNSDELHSFSVTAEWYDETTRKWVSVTVQNSETFSRRNIQLPTDHYHRAVGGDISYNDPWIMATRMLQFIHNRRYDNPPPFLARSLNVDVKDVVWNHMEQAVRFVPRTKYNNAAVPKRVTFLQNWNAIQQTWPNLMIGPKPEGFEWKCAVCSALATSRLPTGNKRILCKPITAAEIEPDEIAGLGATAEQIASWTCQICWTAYRRPCVWINKDVFTQTNRPTSGQYAHVYTLPQFPGLVPVFPRQLQAAELPPALPEYDIYHLKGELDTNEEDAEDNIVDEFAVVG
;
A
#
# COMPACT_ATOMS: atom_id res chain seq x y z
N MET A 1 4.08 -24.17 -12.18
CA MET A 1 4.60 -22.83 -11.85
C MET A 1 4.74 -22.09 -13.17
N ALA A 2 4.22 -20.87 -13.29
CA ALA A 2 4.48 -20.07 -14.48
C ALA A 2 5.95 -19.61 -14.44
N PRO A 3 6.71 -19.76 -15.53
CA PRO A 3 8.13 -19.39 -15.54
C PRO A 3 8.31 -17.89 -15.31
N VAL A 4 9.42 -17.56 -14.67
CA VAL A 4 9.96 -16.20 -14.56
C VAL A 4 9.89 -15.55 -15.94
N MET A 5 9.46 -14.28 -16.01
CA MET A 5 9.35 -13.53 -17.26
C MET A 5 10.71 -13.49 -17.98
N SER A 6 11.00 -14.45 -18.87
CA SER A 6 12.11 -14.34 -19.80
C SER A 6 11.64 -13.42 -20.94
N VAL A 7 12.02 -12.15 -20.85
CA VAL A 7 11.77 -11.17 -21.90
C VAL A 7 12.46 -11.69 -23.18
N PRO A 8 11.77 -11.72 -24.34
CA PRO A 8 12.40 -12.13 -25.59
C PRO A 8 13.62 -11.27 -25.86
N GLN A 9 14.73 -11.87 -26.27
CA GLN A 9 15.96 -11.14 -26.57
C GLN A 9 16.01 -10.80 -28.05
N GLY A 10 16.23 -9.53 -28.40
CA GLY A 10 16.43 -9.13 -29.79
C GLY A 10 17.53 -9.97 -30.45
N HIS A 11 17.33 -10.36 -31.70
CA HIS A 11 18.23 -11.28 -32.40
C HIS A 11 18.53 -10.79 -33.81
N THR A 12 19.80 -10.84 -34.20
CA THR A 12 20.24 -10.42 -35.54
C THR A 12 20.45 -11.66 -36.41
N ILE A 13 19.77 -11.72 -37.55
CA ILE A 13 19.89 -12.80 -38.54
C ILE A 13 20.26 -12.17 -39.88
N GLY A 14 21.51 -12.38 -40.33
CA GLY A 14 22.06 -11.65 -41.47
C GLY A 14 22.04 -10.14 -41.21
N ASP A 15 21.47 -9.37 -42.13
CA ASP A 15 21.34 -7.91 -42.00
C ASP A 15 20.06 -7.47 -41.28
N ARG A 16 19.19 -8.41 -40.86
CA ARG A 16 17.90 -8.12 -40.23
C ARG A 16 18.00 -8.24 -38.71
N VAL A 17 17.69 -7.16 -38.01
CA VAL A 17 17.49 -7.16 -36.55
C VAL A 17 16.02 -7.46 -36.24
N ILE A 18 15.75 -8.59 -35.60
CA ILE A 18 14.43 -8.95 -35.07
C ILE A 18 14.33 -8.39 -33.66
N ARG A 19 13.38 -7.49 -33.45
CA ARG A 19 13.15 -6.88 -32.14
C ARG A 19 12.18 -7.74 -31.32
N PRO A 20 12.22 -7.69 -29.99
CA PRO A 20 11.30 -8.44 -29.13
C PRO A 20 9.81 -8.26 -29.50
N GLN A 21 9.43 -7.04 -29.88
CA GLN A 21 8.07 -6.68 -30.36
C GLN A 21 7.64 -7.35 -31.67
N ASP A 22 8.60 -7.89 -32.44
CA ASP A 22 8.34 -8.60 -33.70
C ASP A 22 8.16 -10.11 -33.48
N MET A 23 8.37 -10.58 -32.24
CA MET A 23 8.31 -12.00 -31.88
C MET A 23 6.93 -12.39 -31.36
N ARG A 24 6.51 -13.63 -31.63
CA ARG A 24 5.24 -14.19 -31.15
C ARG A 24 5.52 -15.29 -30.15
N ALA A 25 4.84 -15.26 -29.01
CA ALA A 25 4.90 -16.35 -28.03
C ALA A 25 4.56 -17.69 -28.71
N ILE A 26 5.24 -18.75 -28.30
CA ILE A 26 4.94 -20.12 -28.71
C ILE A 26 4.91 -21.07 -27.54
N THR A 27 4.15 -22.15 -27.69
CA THR A 27 4.20 -23.32 -26.81
C THR A 27 4.30 -24.58 -27.68
N VAL A 28 5.24 -25.46 -27.37
CA VAL A 28 5.44 -26.75 -28.02
C VAL A 28 4.27 -27.68 -27.67
N LEU A 29 3.61 -28.25 -28.69
CA LEU A 29 2.35 -28.99 -28.56
C LEU A 29 2.53 -30.44 -28.12
N GLU A 30 3.66 -31.03 -28.46
CA GLU A 30 4.02 -32.43 -28.21
C GLU A 30 5.55 -32.58 -28.10
N ASP A 31 6.02 -33.67 -27.52
CA ASP A 31 7.46 -33.96 -27.45
C ASP A 31 8.01 -34.04 -28.88
N THR A 32 8.95 -33.15 -29.21
CA THR A 32 9.49 -33.01 -30.58
C THR A 32 11.00 -32.87 -30.56
N LYS A 33 11.61 -32.75 -31.75
CA LYS A 33 13.01 -32.39 -31.92
C LYS A 33 13.14 -31.06 -32.63
N VAL A 34 14.05 -30.23 -32.14
CA VAL A 34 14.40 -28.94 -32.75
C VAL A 34 15.80 -29.00 -33.33
N ILE A 35 16.06 -28.19 -34.35
CA ILE A 35 17.40 -28.05 -34.94
C ILE A 35 18.06 -26.84 -34.30
N MET A 36 19.22 -27.03 -33.68
CA MET A 36 19.98 -25.95 -33.05
C MET A 36 21.44 -25.98 -33.51
N ARG A 37 22.19 -24.90 -33.24
CA ARG A 37 23.64 -24.89 -33.48
C ARG A 37 24.38 -25.23 -32.19
N ASP A 38 25.32 -26.17 -32.27
CA ASP A 38 26.25 -26.44 -31.17
C ASP A 38 27.32 -25.33 -31.06
N GLN A 39 28.24 -25.48 -30.10
CA GLN A 39 29.32 -24.50 -29.87
C GLN A 39 30.27 -24.37 -31.07
N ASP A 40 30.38 -25.41 -31.90
CA ASP A 40 31.20 -25.47 -33.09
C ASP A 40 30.46 -24.95 -34.34
N GLY A 41 29.19 -24.57 -34.19
CA GLY A 41 28.33 -24.05 -35.26
C GLY A 41 27.66 -25.12 -36.12
N ASN A 42 27.81 -26.41 -35.80
CA ASN A 42 27.16 -27.51 -36.50
C ASN A 42 25.68 -27.58 -36.14
N GLN A 43 24.87 -28.08 -37.07
CA GLN A 43 23.45 -28.34 -36.81
C GLN A 43 23.29 -29.65 -36.07
N VAL A 44 22.64 -29.61 -34.91
CA VAL A 44 22.31 -30.78 -34.09
C VAL A 44 20.82 -30.81 -33.79
N GLU A 45 20.24 -32.02 -33.74
CA GLU A 45 18.87 -32.22 -33.27
C GLU A 45 18.87 -32.35 -31.74
N ALA A 46 18.03 -31.57 -31.06
CA ALA A 46 17.84 -31.66 -29.62
C ALA A 46 16.37 -31.99 -29.31
N PRO A 47 16.09 -32.92 -28.38
CA PRO A 47 14.73 -33.18 -27.93
C PRO A 47 14.20 -31.98 -27.13
N VAL A 48 12.92 -31.66 -27.31
CA VAL A 48 12.21 -30.62 -26.57
C VAL A 48 10.86 -31.19 -26.11
N PRO A 49 10.56 -31.14 -24.80
CA PRO A 49 9.32 -31.69 -24.28
C PRO A 49 8.10 -30.83 -24.63
N LYS A 50 6.93 -31.47 -24.61
CA LYS A 50 5.63 -30.80 -24.68
C LYS A 50 5.51 -29.74 -23.59
N GLY A 51 4.95 -28.60 -23.97
CA GLY A 51 4.70 -27.48 -23.05
C GLY A 51 5.88 -26.54 -22.88
N THR A 52 7.05 -26.83 -23.49
CA THR A 52 8.14 -25.86 -23.57
C THR A 52 7.65 -24.59 -24.25
N ILE A 53 7.93 -23.46 -23.63
CA ILE A 53 7.50 -22.15 -24.12
C ILE A 53 8.67 -21.39 -24.74
N GLY A 54 8.35 -20.40 -25.56
CA GLY A 54 9.36 -19.55 -26.17
C GLY A 54 8.77 -18.47 -27.07
N TYR A 55 9.56 -17.98 -28.01
CA TYR A 55 9.17 -16.92 -28.93
C TYR A 55 9.56 -17.27 -30.36
N ALA A 56 8.59 -17.44 -31.25
CA ALA A 56 8.83 -17.49 -32.69
C ALA A 56 9.25 -16.12 -33.19
N MET A 57 10.39 -16.07 -33.88
CA MET A 57 11.01 -14.85 -34.38
C MET A 57 10.64 -14.60 -35.84
N CYS A 58 10.92 -15.59 -36.70
CA CYS A 58 10.66 -15.51 -38.13
C CYS A 58 10.66 -16.91 -38.75
N ASP A 59 10.39 -16.98 -40.05
CA ASP A 59 10.58 -18.20 -40.81
C ASP A 59 12.07 -18.54 -40.93
N ALA A 60 12.41 -19.82 -40.78
CA ALA A 60 13.81 -20.26 -40.88
C ALA A 60 14.29 -20.14 -42.34
N PRO A 61 15.31 -19.32 -42.66
CA PRO A 61 15.67 -18.97 -44.03
C PRO A 61 16.02 -20.18 -44.93
N ASN A 62 16.56 -21.24 -44.32
CA ASN A 62 17.10 -22.41 -45.04
C ASN A 62 16.35 -23.72 -44.71
N LEU A 63 15.22 -23.65 -44.00
CA LEU A 63 14.46 -24.83 -43.54
C LEU A 63 12.96 -24.62 -43.80
N PRO A 64 12.44 -25.05 -44.97
CA PRO A 64 11.03 -24.93 -45.29
C PRO A 64 10.14 -25.62 -44.24
N GLY A 65 9.08 -24.94 -43.78
CA GLY A 65 8.18 -25.46 -42.75
C GLY A 65 8.67 -25.28 -41.31
N TYR A 66 9.87 -24.75 -41.11
CA TYR A 66 10.41 -24.40 -39.80
C TYR A 66 10.31 -22.89 -39.54
N SER A 67 10.21 -22.53 -38.27
CA SER A 67 10.34 -21.18 -37.75
C SER A 67 11.55 -21.13 -36.82
N LEU A 68 12.33 -20.06 -36.93
CA LEU A 68 13.33 -19.74 -35.92
C LEU A 68 12.61 -19.24 -34.68
N ALA A 69 12.95 -19.82 -33.53
CA ALA A 69 12.36 -19.49 -32.25
C ALA A 69 13.42 -19.47 -31.15
N GLN A 70 13.14 -18.71 -30.08
CA GLN A 70 13.88 -18.79 -28.83
C GLN A 70 13.08 -19.63 -27.84
N LEU A 71 13.52 -20.84 -27.51
CA LEU A 71 12.86 -21.70 -26.53
C LEU A 71 13.56 -21.60 -25.17
N LEU A 72 12.79 -21.63 -24.09
CA LEU A 72 13.31 -21.77 -22.73
C LEU A 72 13.79 -23.20 -22.51
N ASN A 73 15.05 -23.38 -22.14
CA ASN A 73 15.58 -24.66 -21.70
C ASN A 73 15.34 -24.90 -20.20
N ASP A 74 15.75 -26.07 -19.70
CA ASP A 74 15.59 -26.46 -18.28
C ASP A 74 16.36 -25.57 -17.28
N ASN A 75 17.26 -24.70 -17.77
CA ASN A 75 18.00 -23.73 -16.97
C ASN A 75 17.41 -22.31 -17.08
N ASP A 76 16.17 -22.17 -17.56
CA ASP A 76 15.49 -20.89 -17.82
C ASP A 76 16.24 -19.95 -18.78
N GLN A 77 17.10 -20.51 -19.66
CA GLN A 77 17.82 -19.76 -20.68
C GLN A 77 17.13 -19.86 -22.03
N LEU A 78 17.02 -18.73 -22.73
CA LEU A 78 16.51 -18.68 -24.09
C LEU A 78 17.57 -19.21 -25.07
N GLN A 79 17.19 -20.22 -25.85
CA GLN A 79 18.04 -20.83 -26.86
C GLN A 79 17.41 -20.69 -28.24
N THR A 80 18.17 -20.15 -29.19
CA THR A 80 17.74 -20.05 -30.58
C THR A 80 17.76 -21.42 -31.25
N VAL A 81 16.59 -21.85 -31.73
CA VAL A 81 16.37 -23.14 -32.40
C VAL A 81 15.51 -22.95 -33.64
N ALA A 82 15.51 -23.93 -34.55
CA ALA A 82 14.53 -24.06 -35.61
C ALA A 82 13.52 -25.14 -35.20
N LEU A 83 12.25 -24.75 -35.09
CA LEU A 83 11.13 -25.57 -34.68
C LEU A 83 10.14 -25.71 -35.85
N ARG A 84 9.59 -26.90 -36.09
CA ARG A 84 8.54 -27.08 -37.10
C ARG A 84 7.30 -26.30 -36.69
N ARG A 85 6.68 -25.59 -37.64
CA ARG A 85 5.48 -24.78 -37.36
C ARG A 85 4.29 -25.60 -36.87
N SER A 86 4.17 -26.84 -37.35
CA SER A 86 3.14 -27.78 -36.92
C SER A 86 3.22 -28.14 -35.44
N ASP A 87 4.42 -28.05 -34.86
CA ASP A 87 4.72 -28.58 -33.53
C ASP A 87 4.56 -27.50 -32.44
N ALA A 88 4.20 -26.27 -32.84
CA ALA A 88 4.00 -25.14 -31.95
C ALA A 88 2.65 -24.46 -32.14
N ALA A 89 2.00 -24.15 -31.02
CA ALA A 89 0.95 -23.13 -31.00
C ALA A 89 1.60 -21.75 -31.05
N LEU A 90 1.09 -20.87 -31.90
CA LEU A 90 1.48 -19.45 -31.96
C LEU A 90 0.50 -18.61 -31.13
N GLY A 91 1.04 -17.82 -30.22
CA GLY A 91 0.32 -16.82 -29.46
C GLY A 91 -0.18 -15.67 -30.33
N GLN A 92 -1.08 -14.86 -29.78
CA GLN A 92 -1.59 -13.67 -30.47
C GLN A 92 -0.45 -12.67 -30.74
N THR A 93 -0.55 -11.89 -31.81
CA THR A 93 0.36 -10.75 -32.04
C THR A 93 0.10 -9.66 -31.01
N HIS A 94 1.17 -9.09 -30.43
CA HIS A 94 1.12 -8.01 -29.44
C HIS A 94 -0.03 -7.03 -29.65
N GLY A 95 -1.01 -7.09 -28.75
CA GLY A 95 -2.12 -6.17 -28.67
C GLY A 95 -2.59 -6.08 -27.23
N LEU A 96 -2.01 -5.16 -26.45
CA LEU A 96 -2.56 -4.74 -25.17
C LEU A 96 -3.94 -4.11 -25.45
N ARG A 97 -5.01 -4.89 -25.33
CA ARG A 97 -6.39 -4.46 -25.57
C ARG A 97 -7.11 -4.33 -24.24
N VAL A 98 -7.50 -3.11 -23.90
CA VAL A 98 -8.49 -2.85 -22.84
C VAL A 98 -9.83 -2.67 -23.54
N GLU A 99 -10.74 -3.62 -23.36
CA GLU A 99 -12.10 -3.53 -23.93
C GLU A 99 -12.93 -2.51 -23.14
N LYS A 100 -13.65 -1.64 -23.87
CA LYS A 100 -14.62 -0.72 -23.30
C LYS A 100 -16.01 -1.38 -23.29
N PRO A 101 -16.69 -1.46 -22.14
CA PRO A 101 -18.06 -1.97 -22.08
C PRO A 101 -19.05 -1.02 -22.76
N ARG A 102 -20.11 -1.60 -23.31
CA ARG A 102 -21.28 -0.90 -23.84
C ARG A 102 -22.36 -0.84 -22.76
N VAL A 103 -22.91 0.35 -22.53
CA VAL A 103 -24.04 0.59 -21.64
C VAL A 103 -25.33 0.17 -22.34
N ALA A 104 -26.13 -0.66 -21.69
CA ALA A 104 -27.54 -0.88 -22.02
C ALA A 104 -28.32 -0.77 -20.70
N ILE A 105 -29.22 0.20 -20.61
CA ILE A 105 -30.07 0.44 -19.44
C ILE A 105 -31.51 0.53 -19.94
N GLU A 106 -32.35 -0.45 -19.56
CA GLU A 106 -33.81 -0.36 -19.58
C GLU A 106 -34.35 -1.39 -18.58
N ARG A 107 -34.89 -0.96 -17.43
CA ARG A 107 -35.82 -1.77 -16.59
C ARG A 107 -36.56 -0.94 -15.54
N ALA A 108 -37.68 -1.50 -15.07
CA ALA A 108 -38.67 -0.87 -14.20
C ALA A 108 -38.29 -0.87 -12.71
N ILE A 109 -38.75 0.17 -12.02
CA ILE A 109 -38.54 0.48 -10.59
C ILE A 109 -39.19 -0.60 -9.69
N VAL A 110 -38.44 -1.13 -8.72
CA VAL A 110 -38.94 -2.05 -7.67
C VAL A 110 -39.65 -1.25 -6.56
N PRO A 111 -40.77 -1.72 -5.98
CA PRO A 111 -41.47 -1.00 -4.91
C PRO A 111 -40.62 -0.88 -3.63
N LEU A 112 -40.40 0.33 -3.16
CA LEU A 112 -39.77 0.65 -1.88
C LEU A 112 -40.83 0.82 -0.76
N ALA A 113 -40.41 0.75 0.50
CA ALA A 113 -41.32 0.74 1.67
C ALA A 113 -41.52 2.10 2.35
N THR A 114 -41.01 3.19 1.78
CA THR A 114 -41.07 4.54 2.39
C THR A 114 -42.32 5.29 1.93
N GLU A 115 -42.80 6.25 2.71
CA GLU A 115 -43.90 7.14 2.27
C GLU A 115 -43.45 8.10 1.16
N ARG A 116 -42.13 8.26 0.97
CA ARG A 116 -41.47 9.17 0.04
C ARG A 116 -41.28 8.58 -1.37
N VAL A 117 -41.68 7.32 -1.60
CA VAL A 117 -41.38 6.56 -2.84
C VAL A 117 -42.03 7.15 -4.09
N GLY A 118 -43.13 7.87 -3.92
CA GLY A 118 -43.81 8.57 -5.02
C GLY A 118 -43.08 9.83 -5.50
N ASP A 119 -42.15 10.37 -4.70
CA ASP A 119 -41.49 11.63 -4.98
C ASP A 119 -40.40 11.49 -6.06
N VAL A 120 -40.23 12.53 -6.87
CA VAL A 120 -39.25 12.57 -7.96
C VAL A 120 -37.82 12.39 -7.42
N ALA A 121 -37.51 12.95 -6.25
CA ALA A 121 -36.23 12.77 -5.57
C ALA A 121 -35.95 11.30 -5.21
N ALA A 122 -36.93 10.58 -4.67
CA ALA A 122 -36.77 9.17 -4.33
C ALA A 122 -36.56 8.33 -5.60
N GLN A 123 -37.35 8.59 -6.64
CA GLN A 123 -37.21 7.92 -7.93
C GLN A 123 -35.83 8.18 -8.55
N ALA A 124 -35.33 9.41 -8.47
CA ALA A 124 -33.98 9.78 -8.90
C ALA A 124 -32.90 8.98 -8.15
N ILE A 125 -32.97 8.92 -6.83
CA ILE A 125 -32.01 8.17 -5.99
C ILE A 125 -32.02 6.68 -6.38
N VAL A 126 -33.20 6.09 -6.53
CA VAL A 126 -33.37 4.69 -6.93
C VAL A 126 -32.77 4.45 -8.31
N GLN A 127 -33.15 5.24 -9.31
CA GLN A 127 -32.67 5.07 -10.68
C GLN A 127 -31.16 5.22 -10.79
N MET A 128 -30.58 6.19 -10.08
CA MET A 128 -29.14 6.40 -10.02
C MET A 128 -28.42 5.16 -9.51
N TRP A 129 -28.86 4.61 -8.37
CA TRP A 129 -28.21 3.46 -7.76
C TRP A 129 -28.42 2.16 -8.53
N HIS A 130 -29.56 1.99 -9.20
CA HIS A 130 -29.75 0.91 -10.17
C HIS A 130 -28.78 1.05 -11.34
N GLY A 131 -28.63 2.25 -11.91
CA GLY A 131 -27.65 2.51 -12.96
C GLY A 131 -26.21 2.22 -12.51
N ILE A 132 -25.85 2.57 -11.27
CA ILE A 132 -24.53 2.23 -10.70
C ILE A 132 -24.37 0.71 -10.57
N ARG A 133 -25.38 -0.01 -10.06
CA ARG A 133 -25.37 -1.48 -9.95
C ARG A 133 -25.20 -2.16 -11.29
N GLU A 134 -25.96 -1.74 -12.30
CA GLU A 134 -25.90 -2.32 -13.65
C GLU A 134 -24.56 -2.09 -14.34
N ASN A 135 -23.89 -0.99 -14.00
CA ASN A 135 -22.58 -0.65 -14.55
C ASN A 135 -21.41 -1.02 -13.64
N LEU A 136 -21.66 -1.75 -12.54
CA LEU A 136 -20.70 -1.97 -11.47
C LEU A 136 -19.40 -2.62 -11.97
N ASP A 137 -19.48 -3.69 -12.77
CA ASP A 137 -18.29 -4.36 -13.30
C ASP A 137 -17.43 -3.41 -14.17
N THR A 138 -18.07 -2.50 -14.90
CA THR A 138 -17.36 -1.46 -15.67
C THR A 138 -16.71 -0.44 -14.75
N LEU A 139 -17.43 0.05 -13.75
CA LEU A 139 -16.90 1.00 -12.76
C LEU A 139 -15.69 0.37 -12.02
N ILE A 140 -15.77 -0.91 -11.67
CA ILE A 140 -14.66 -1.68 -11.10
C ILE A 140 -13.48 -1.73 -12.07
N SER A 141 -13.71 -2.00 -13.35
CA SER A 141 -12.64 -2.01 -14.37
C SER A 141 -11.96 -0.66 -14.55
N LEU A 142 -12.69 0.43 -14.28
CA LEU A 142 -12.21 1.82 -14.33
C LEU A 142 -11.52 2.27 -13.03
N GLY A 143 -11.49 1.43 -12.00
CA GLY A 143 -10.76 1.69 -10.75
C GLY A 143 -11.64 2.03 -9.55
N LEU A 144 -12.93 1.70 -9.56
CA LEU A 144 -13.77 1.82 -8.37
C LEU A 144 -13.22 0.94 -7.23
N GLY A 145 -12.74 1.60 -6.17
CA GLY A 145 -12.25 0.99 -4.93
C GLY A 145 -13.33 0.21 -4.16
N LYS A 146 -12.91 -0.60 -3.17
CA LYS A 146 -13.80 -1.48 -2.37
C LYS A 146 -14.83 -2.29 -3.20
N SER A 147 -14.45 -2.67 -4.42
CA SER A 147 -15.30 -3.34 -5.40
C SER A 147 -16.06 -4.54 -4.82
N ASN A 148 -15.41 -5.36 -4.00
CA ASN A 148 -16.03 -6.52 -3.35
C ASN A 148 -17.13 -6.12 -2.34
N VAL A 149 -16.96 -5.01 -1.63
CA VAL A 149 -17.92 -4.53 -0.62
C VAL A 149 -19.17 -4.00 -1.31
N TYR A 150 -19.00 -3.19 -2.35
CA TYR A 150 -20.12 -2.70 -3.15
C TYR A 150 -20.78 -3.82 -3.92
N LYS A 151 -20.02 -4.79 -4.45
CA LYS A 151 -20.57 -5.95 -5.15
C LYS A 151 -21.42 -6.82 -4.22
N GLU A 152 -20.94 -7.13 -3.02
CA GLU A 152 -21.73 -7.87 -2.03
C GLU A 152 -23.03 -7.14 -1.65
N LEU A 153 -22.97 -5.82 -1.47
CA LEU A 153 -24.13 -5.02 -1.10
C LEU A 153 -25.13 -4.87 -2.25
N LEU A 154 -24.64 -4.56 -3.45
CA LEU A 154 -25.48 -4.25 -4.61
C LEU A 154 -26.04 -5.51 -5.26
N ASP A 155 -25.32 -6.64 -5.26
CA ASP A 155 -25.83 -7.91 -5.81
C ASP A 155 -26.91 -8.55 -4.93
N ASP A 156 -26.85 -8.33 -3.62
CA ASP A 156 -27.86 -8.77 -2.66
C ASP A 156 -29.07 -7.82 -2.69
N GLU A 157 -30.19 -8.31 -3.23
CA GLU A 157 -31.38 -7.51 -3.48
C GLU A 157 -32.01 -6.94 -2.19
N ASP A 158 -31.96 -7.71 -1.08
CA ASP A 158 -32.51 -7.28 0.19
C ASP A 158 -31.63 -6.21 0.84
N LYS A 159 -30.31 -6.41 0.85
CA LYS A 159 -29.36 -5.41 1.35
C LYS A 159 -29.45 -4.13 0.54
N PHE A 160 -29.45 -4.24 -0.79
CA PHE A 160 -29.54 -3.09 -1.69
C PHE A 160 -30.82 -2.28 -1.43
N ARG A 161 -31.97 -2.94 -1.39
CA ARG A 161 -33.26 -2.31 -1.10
C ARG A 161 -33.29 -1.64 0.28
N ASN A 162 -32.79 -2.32 1.30
CA ASN A 162 -32.75 -1.77 2.67
C ASN A 162 -31.85 -0.54 2.73
N THR A 163 -30.69 -0.56 2.05
CA THR A 163 -29.82 0.61 1.96
C THR A 163 -30.49 1.76 1.22
N LEU A 164 -31.22 1.52 0.12
CA LEU A 164 -31.97 2.59 -0.56
C LEU A 164 -33.04 3.21 0.34
N ASN A 165 -33.78 2.39 1.09
CA ASN A 165 -34.75 2.89 2.08
C ASN A 165 -34.06 3.74 3.15
N GLU A 166 -32.92 3.30 3.67
CA GLU A 166 -32.13 4.03 4.66
C GLU A 166 -31.62 5.37 4.11
N LEU A 167 -31.09 5.40 2.88
CA LEU A 167 -30.64 6.62 2.21
C LEU A 167 -31.78 7.64 2.06
N ILE A 168 -32.94 7.21 1.55
CA ILE A 168 -34.10 8.08 1.36
C ILE A 168 -34.65 8.58 2.69
N ALA A 169 -34.71 7.70 3.71
CA ALA A 169 -35.20 8.06 5.04
C ALA A 169 -34.24 8.98 5.80
N SER A 170 -32.94 8.97 5.49
CA SER A 170 -31.94 9.75 6.20
C SER A 170 -31.96 11.25 5.87
N PHE A 171 -32.65 11.68 4.80
CA PHE A 171 -32.93 13.11 4.60
C PHE A 171 -33.88 13.61 5.68
N THR A 172 -33.54 14.74 6.30
CA THR A 172 -34.46 15.39 7.26
C THR A 172 -35.74 15.81 6.54
N ASP A 173 -36.85 15.92 7.27
CA ASP A 173 -38.14 16.32 6.65
C ASP A 173 -38.05 17.70 6.00
N GLU A 174 -37.37 18.65 6.64
CA GLU A 174 -37.10 19.98 6.09
C GLU A 174 -36.37 19.92 4.74
N VAL A 175 -35.29 19.14 4.67
CA VAL A 175 -34.53 18.98 3.42
C VAL A 175 -35.38 18.25 2.37
N TRP A 176 -36.12 17.21 2.77
CA TRP A 176 -36.93 16.43 1.87
C TRP A 176 -38.02 17.26 1.20
N GLU A 177 -38.71 18.10 1.98
CA GLU A 177 -39.73 19.02 1.46
C GLU A 177 -39.20 19.96 0.38
N VAL A 178 -37.93 20.39 0.50
CA VAL A 178 -37.26 21.25 -0.48
C VAL A 178 -36.89 20.48 -1.75
N ILE A 179 -36.49 19.21 -1.65
CA ILE A 179 -35.92 18.47 -2.79
C ILE A 179 -36.88 17.52 -3.48
N LYS A 180 -38.01 17.13 -2.85
CA LYS A 180 -38.89 16.04 -3.29
C LYS A 180 -39.33 16.11 -4.76
N SER A 181 -39.50 17.32 -5.29
CA SER A 181 -39.91 17.57 -6.68
C SER A 181 -38.79 18.15 -7.56
N GLY A 182 -37.56 18.16 -7.07
CA GLY A 182 -36.48 18.99 -7.61
C GLY A 182 -36.33 20.31 -6.86
N CYS A 183 -35.13 20.92 -6.94
CA CYS A 183 -34.83 22.18 -6.27
C CYS A 183 -33.92 23.08 -7.10
N ASP A 184 -33.99 24.39 -6.85
CA ASP A 184 -33.02 25.38 -7.28
C ASP A 184 -32.23 25.93 -6.08
N ILE A 185 -31.31 26.87 -6.34
CA ILE A 185 -30.49 27.47 -5.28
C ILE A 185 -31.34 28.20 -4.23
N ASN A 186 -32.40 28.90 -4.66
CA ASN A 186 -33.26 29.66 -3.74
C ASN A 186 -34.02 28.75 -2.80
N SER A 187 -34.52 27.63 -3.33
CA SER A 187 -35.18 26.58 -2.53
C SER A 187 -34.21 25.99 -1.52
N LEU A 188 -32.97 25.70 -1.91
CA LEU A 188 -31.94 25.20 -0.99
C LEU A 188 -31.60 26.19 0.13
N LEU A 189 -31.58 27.49 -0.17
CA LEU A 189 -31.32 28.54 0.83
C LEU A 189 -32.45 28.72 1.86
N THR A 190 -33.59 28.04 1.68
CA THR A 190 -34.65 28.00 2.71
C THR A 190 -34.37 26.99 3.82
N ILE A 191 -33.45 26.05 3.61
CA ILE A 191 -33.03 25.07 4.60
C ILE A 191 -32.21 25.78 5.68
N GLN A 192 -32.50 25.52 6.95
CA GLN A 192 -31.74 26.04 8.08
C GLN A 192 -30.25 25.66 7.96
N PRO A 193 -29.34 26.65 7.84
CA PRO A 193 -27.91 26.38 7.79
C PRO A 193 -27.39 25.83 9.12
N VAL A 194 -26.29 25.09 9.06
CA VAL A 194 -25.54 24.71 10.26
C VAL A 194 -25.01 25.96 10.95
N SER A 195 -25.36 26.11 12.22
CA SER A 195 -24.84 27.14 13.12
C SER A 195 -24.34 26.50 14.42
N ARG A 196 -23.75 27.28 15.33
CA ARG A 196 -23.34 26.78 16.66
C ARG A 196 -24.51 26.28 17.50
N ASP A 197 -25.71 26.76 17.21
CA ASP A 197 -26.95 26.36 17.88
C ASP A 197 -27.62 25.17 17.19
N TYR A 198 -26.99 24.57 16.18
CA TYR A 198 -27.50 23.37 15.53
C TYR A 198 -27.59 22.23 16.55
N PRO A 199 -28.71 21.46 16.58
CA PRO A 199 -29.05 20.58 17.71
C PRO A 199 -27.93 19.64 18.17
N GLU A 200 -27.87 19.40 19.49
CA GLU A 200 -26.91 18.51 20.13
C GLU A 200 -26.89 17.13 19.47
N HIS A 201 -25.67 16.65 19.20
CA HIS A 201 -25.42 15.49 18.36
C HIS A 201 -25.36 14.19 19.18
N ASP A 202 -26.06 13.17 18.71
CA ASP A 202 -25.85 11.78 19.12
C ASP A 202 -24.47 11.32 18.61
N PRO A 203 -23.50 10.92 19.45
CA PRO A 203 -22.14 10.55 19.02
C PRO A 203 -22.08 9.41 17.98
N LEU A 204 -23.17 8.69 17.73
CA LEU A 204 -23.29 7.68 16.67
C LEU A 204 -23.84 8.23 15.35
N ARG A 205 -24.10 9.54 15.25
CA ARG A 205 -24.66 10.19 14.07
C ARG A 205 -23.54 10.62 13.11
N THR A 206 -23.79 10.46 11.83
CA THR A 206 -23.00 11.02 10.73
C THR A 206 -23.89 11.95 9.94
N THR A 207 -23.38 13.15 9.66
CA THR A 207 -24.09 14.15 8.87
C THR A 207 -23.45 14.27 7.50
N ILE A 208 -24.25 14.11 6.44
CA ILE A 208 -23.85 14.48 5.09
C ILE A 208 -24.35 15.89 4.83
N TYR A 209 -23.47 16.76 4.36
CA TYR A 209 -23.76 18.18 4.17
C TYR A 209 -23.47 18.65 2.74
N LEU A 210 -24.11 19.75 2.37
CA LEU A 210 -23.87 20.49 1.14
C LEU A 210 -23.41 21.91 1.49
N LEU A 211 -22.20 22.26 1.09
CA LEU A 211 -21.66 23.62 1.13
C LEU A 211 -22.05 24.35 -0.16
N LEU A 212 -22.54 25.58 -0.02
CA LEU A 212 -22.91 26.48 -1.10
C LEU A 212 -22.11 27.77 -0.98
N TYR A 213 -21.68 28.30 -2.13
CA TYR A 213 -20.88 29.51 -2.25
C TYR A 213 -21.51 30.49 -3.26
N PRO A 214 -22.60 31.20 -2.91
CA PRO A 214 -23.16 32.26 -3.75
C PRO A 214 -22.15 33.42 -3.90
N ARG A 215 -22.02 34.00 -5.11
CA ARG A 215 -21.03 35.06 -5.38
C ARG A 215 -21.52 36.48 -5.17
N GLU A 216 -22.83 36.70 -5.15
CA GLU A 216 -23.42 38.01 -4.93
C GLU A 216 -24.08 38.12 -3.55
N GLU A 217 -24.07 39.33 -2.99
CA GLU A 217 -24.62 39.67 -1.66
C GLU A 217 -26.14 39.42 -1.53
N ASN A 218 -26.84 39.14 -2.64
CA ASN A 218 -28.28 38.93 -2.62
C ASN A 218 -28.77 37.92 -3.69
N PRO A 219 -28.78 36.60 -3.39
CA PRO A 219 -29.28 35.57 -4.31
C PRO A 219 -30.75 35.78 -4.74
N ALA A 220 -31.53 36.55 -3.95
CA ALA A 220 -32.91 36.92 -4.26
C ALA A 220 -33.08 37.75 -5.55
N GLN A 221 -32.00 38.31 -6.11
CA GLN A 221 -32.02 39.03 -7.39
C GLN A 221 -31.69 38.16 -8.61
N GLY A 222 -31.69 36.83 -8.46
CA GLY A 222 -31.55 35.92 -9.60
C GLY A 222 -30.10 35.76 -10.09
N SER A 223 -29.11 36.11 -9.26
CA SER A 223 -27.73 35.72 -9.55
C SER A 223 -27.63 34.21 -9.51
N THR A 224 -27.17 33.66 -10.63
CA THR A 224 -27.13 32.21 -10.82
C THR A 224 -25.73 31.64 -10.60
N ASP A 225 -24.68 32.43 -10.41
CA ASP A 225 -23.31 31.92 -10.27
C ASP A 225 -22.99 31.55 -8.80
N PHE A 226 -22.80 30.26 -8.54
CA PHE A 226 -22.44 29.75 -7.23
C PHE A 226 -21.56 28.51 -7.33
N GLY A 227 -20.76 28.28 -6.29
CA GLY A 227 -20.02 27.04 -6.08
C GLY A 227 -20.78 26.07 -5.17
N LYS A 228 -20.50 24.77 -5.30
CA LYS A 228 -21.10 23.75 -4.44
C LYS A 228 -20.15 22.58 -4.13
N TYR A 229 -20.23 22.06 -2.92
CA TYR A 229 -19.40 20.97 -2.42
C TYR A 229 -20.21 20.06 -1.49
N GLY A 230 -20.22 18.76 -1.74
CA GLY A 230 -20.78 17.74 -0.84
C GLY A 230 -19.70 17.18 0.08
N GLY A 231 -20.01 16.96 1.34
CA GLY A 231 -19.08 16.34 2.29
C GLY A 231 -19.79 15.61 3.41
N LYS A 232 -19.00 15.04 4.33
CA LYS A 232 -19.51 14.34 5.51
C LYS A 232 -18.75 14.67 6.78
N THR A 233 -19.39 14.47 7.91
CA THR A 233 -18.78 14.61 9.24
C THR A 233 -19.35 13.60 10.21
N THR A 234 -18.47 12.98 11.00
CA THR A 234 -18.82 12.15 12.17
C THR A 234 -18.66 12.92 13.49
N VAL A 235 -18.20 14.18 13.42
CA VAL A 235 -18.19 15.13 14.53
C VAL A 235 -19.35 16.12 14.38
N LEU A 236 -19.56 16.97 15.40
CA LEU A 236 -20.55 18.05 15.38
C LEU A 236 -20.48 18.84 14.07
N PRO A 237 -21.60 19.01 13.34
CA PRO A 237 -21.60 19.75 12.07
C PRO A 237 -20.99 21.15 12.18
N TRP A 238 -21.24 21.86 13.27
CA TRP A 238 -20.67 23.19 13.47
C TRP A 238 -19.15 23.15 13.70
N ASN A 239 -18.60 22.12 14.37
CA ASN A 239 -17.13 21.93 14.47
C ASN A 239 -16.53 21.74 13.07
N ARG A 240 -17.20 20.99 12.21
CA ARG A 240 -16.75 20.79 10.84
C ARG A 240 -16.81 22.09 10.03
N LEU A 241 -17.85 22.88 10.24
CA LEU A 241 -17.96 24.22 9.65
C LEU A 241 -16.81 25.12 10.12
N ASP A 242 -16.51 25.17 11.42
CA ASP A 242 -15.38 25.96 11.97
C ASP A 242 -14.03 25.50 11.38
N GLY A 243 -13.83 24.19 11.17
CA GLY A 243 -12.65 23.66 10.48
C GLY A 243 -12.56 24.10 9.03
N HIS A 244 -13.70 24.15 8.32
CA HIS A 244 -13.76 24.72 6.98
C HIS A 244 -13.47 26.22 6.97
N ILE A 245 -14.04 27.00 7.89
CA ILE A 245 -13.78 28.44 8.04
C ILE A 245 -12.30 28.71 8.24
N THR A 246 -11.64 27.92 9.10
CA THR A 246 -10.19 28.00 9.31
C THR A 246 -9.42 27.74 8.01
N SER A 247 -9.83 26.73 7.24
CA SER A 247 -9.21 26.41 5.95
C SER A 247 -9.53 27.43 4.84
N PHE A 248 -10.67 28.13 4.92
CA PHE A 248 -11.01 29.20 3.97
C PHE A 248 -10.00 30.34 4.08
N ALA A 249 -9.62 30.70 5.31
CA ALA A 249 -8.65 31.75 5.60
C ALA A 249 -7.19 31.38 5.26
N ASP A 250 -6.88 30.09 5.12
CA ASP A 250 -5.54 29.63 4.76
C ASP A 250 -5.27 29.77 3.25
N GLU A 251 -4.44 30.76 2.89
CA GLU A 251 -4.02 31.01 1.52
C GLU A 251 -3.14 29.91 0.93
N THR A 252 -2.46 29.11 1.78
CA THR A 252 -1.62 28.00 1.33
C THR A 252 -2.46 26.79 0.91
N ASN A 253 -3.71 26.71 1.37
CA ASN A 253 -4.61 25.63 1.00
C ASN A 253 -5.28 25.89 -0.36
N THR A 254 -4.80 25.22 -1.41
CA THR A 254 -5.17 25.50 -2.79
C THR A 254 -6.30 24.61 -3.35
N THR A 255 -7.00 23.84 -2.50
CA THR A 255 -8.07 22.95 -2.98
C THR A 255 -9.16 23.76 -3.72
N PRO A 256 -9.80 23.18 -4.76
CA PRO A 256 -10.78 23.90 -5.57
C PRO A 256 -11.94 24.50 -4.77
N HIS A 257 -12.40 23.83 -3.71
CA HIS A 257 -13.52 24.31 -2.91
C HIS A 257 -13.12 25.45 -1.96
N TYR A 258 -11.91 25.44 -1.39
CA TYR A 258 -11.42 26.56 -0.58
C TYR A 258 -11.07 27.79 -1.43
N ARG A 259 -10.52 27.59 -2.64
CA ARG A 259 -10.38 28.68 -3.62
C ARG A 259 -11.72 29.29 -4.01
N MET A 260 -12.77 28.46 -4.14
CA MET A 260 -14.12 28.95 -4.41
C MET A 260 -14.68 29.74 -3.23
N ALA A 261 -14.58 29.21 -2.01
CA ALA A 261 -15.05 29.86 -0.78
C ALA A 261 -14.43 31.25 -0.59
N ARG A 262 -13.13 31.41 -0.85
CA ARG A 262 -12.43 32.71 -0.80
C ARG A 262 -12.89 33.73 -1.84
N SER A 263 -13.57 33.28 -2.90
CA SER A 263 -14.16 34.20 -3.89
C SER A 263 -15.55 34.72 -3.48
N CYS A 264 -16.04 34.33 -2.31
CA CYS A 264 -17.33 34.69 -1.74
C CYS A 264 -17.15 35.35 -0.37
N THR A 265 -18.12 36.15 0.06
CA THR A 265 -18.17 36.71 1.43
C THR A 265 -18.42 35.61 2.47
N GLU A 266 -18.02 35.82 3.73
CA GLU A 266 -18.24 34.85 4.81
C GLU A 266 -19.72 34.50 5.00
N GLU A 267 -20.61 35.49 4.87
CA GLU A 267 -22.08 35.31 4.93
C GLU A 267 -22.61 34.38 3.82
N ASN A 268 -21.86 34.24 2.73
CA ASN A 268 -22.18 33.38 1.59
C ASN A 268 -21.47 32.01 1.64
N GLN A 269 -20.90 31.61 2.79
CA GLN A 269 -20.28 30.29 2.99
C GLN A 269 -21.23 29.38 3.76
N ILE A 270 -22.26 28.87 3.08
CA ILE A 270 -23.43 28.27 3.71
C ILE A 270 -23.32 26.75 3.73
N MET A 271 -23.37 26.13 4.91
CA MET A 271 -23.39 24.67 5.08
C MET A 271 -24.78 24.17 5.42
N LEU A 272 -25.36 23.34 4.55
CA LEU A 272 -26.69 22.74 4.72
C LEU A 272 -26.57 21.29 5.21
N PRO A 273 -27.26 20.89 6.29
CA PRO A 273 -27.23 19.53 6.81
C PRO A 273 -28.25 18.64 6.08
N MET A 274 -27.81 17.96 5.02
CA MET A 274 -28.70 17.27 4.07
C MET A 274 -29.25 15.94 4.60
N MET A 275 -28.37 15.09 5.14
CA MET A 275 -28.73 13.75 5.60
C MET A 275 -28.18 13.48 6.99
N ALA A 276 -28.92 12.71 7.77
CA ALA A 276 -28.61 12.32 9.13
C ALA A 276 -28.67 10.79 9.25
N LEU A 277 -27.50 10.16 9.37
CA LEU A 277 -27.37 8.70 9.47
C LEU A 277 -26.98 8.33 10.90
N LYS A 278 -27.67 7.36 11.52
CA LYS A 278 -27.37 6.91 12.87
C LYS A 278 -26.83 5.49 12.85
N ALA A 279 -25.63 5.29 13.39
CA ALA A 279 -24.93 4.00 13.43
C ALA A 279 -24.83 3.30 12.06
N ALA A 280 -24.80 4.08 10.98
CA ALA A 280 -24.69 3.56 9.63
C ALA A 280 -23.28 3.02 9.35
N SER A 281 -23.19 2.03 8.47
CA SER A 281 -21.90 1.48 8.04
C SER A 281 -21.11 2.52 7.22
N ASP A 282 -19.78 2.43 7.21
CA ASP A 282 -18.93 3.27 6.35
C ASP A 282 -19.34 3.22 4.88
N VAL A 283 -19.84 2.07 4.43
CA VAL A 283 -20.34 1.85 3.06
C VAL A 283 -21.59 2.69 2.81
N THR A 284 -22.57 2.61 3.71
CA THR A 284 -23.81 3.40 3.65
C THR A 284 -23.49 4.90 3.70
N ILE A 285 -22.54 5.31 4.55
CA ILE A 285 -22.08 6.71 4.65
C ILE A 285 -21.47 7.18 3.32
N SER A 286 -20.61 6.39 2.69
CA SER A 286 -20.04 6.69 1.37
C SER A 286 -21.11 6.75 0.27
N MET A 287 -22.12 5.87 0.32
CA MET A 287 -23.27 5.93 -0.59
C MET A 287 -24.11 7.18 -0.37
N ALA A 288 -24.32 7.60 0.88
CA ALA A 288 -25.05 8.84 1.19
C ALA A 288 -24.32 10.08 0.67
N GLU A 289 -23.01 10.17 0.90
CA GLU A 289 -22.17 11.24 0.36
C GLU A 289 -22.15 11.25 -1.18
N MET A 290 -22.07 10.07 -1.81
CA MET A 290 -22.18 9.92 -3.27
C MET A 290 -23.54 10.38 -3.80
N THR A 291 -24.62 10.08 -3.07
CA THR A 291 -25.98 10.48 -3.43
C THR A 291 -26.11 12.00 -3.48
N ILE A 292 -25.56 12.71 -2.49
CA ILE A 292 -25.50 14.19 -2.52
C ILE A 292 -24.64 14.69 -3.68
N CYS A 293 -23.49 14.08 -3.94
CA CYS A 293 -22.63 14.49 -5.05
C CYS A 293 -23.33 14.37 -6.42
N CYS A 294 -24.10 13.30 -6.63
CA CYS A 294 -24.87 13.09 -7.86
C CYS A 294 -26.10 14.00 -7.97
N LEU A 295 -26.97 14.03 -6.94
CA LEU A 295 -28.19 14.84 -6.96
C LEU A 295 -27.89 16.32 -7.26
N PHE A 296 -26.81 16.85 -6.67
CA PHE A 296 -26.45 18.27 -6.79
C PHE A 296 -25.30 18.53 -7.78
N ARG A 297 -24.79 17.50 -8.46
CA ARG A 297 -23.68 17.56 -9.44
C ARG A 297 -22.46 18.31 -8.92
N THR A 298 -21.97 17.94 -7.74
CA THR A 298 -20.96 18.72 -7.03
C THR A 298 -19.53 18.51 -7.53
N TRP A 299 -19.30 17.70 -8.57
CA TRP A 299 -17.95 17.46 -9.09
C TRP A 299 -17.34 18.65 -9.83
N HIS A 300 -16.04 18.81 -9.65
CA HIS A 300 -15.29 19.85 -10.32
C HIS A 300 -15.19 19.61 -11.84
N PRO A 301 -15.42 20.63 -12.69
CA PRO A 301 -15.37 20.48 -14.15
C PRO A 301 -14.05 19.94 -14.70
N GLY A 302 -12.93 20.22 -14.03
CA GLY A 302 -11.61 19.70 -14.38
C GLY A 302 -11.49 18.17 -14.35
N ASN A 303 -12.35 17.48 -13.59
CA ASN A 303 -12.45 16.01 -13.62
C ASN A 303 -13.18 15.49 -14.88
N LEU A 304 -13.87 16.37 -15.59
CA LEU A 304 -14.78 16.04 -16.69
C LEU A 304 -14.23 16.47 -18.05
N THR A 305 -13.19 17.30 -18.08
CA THR A 305 -12.53 17.74 -19.31
C THR A 305 -11.56 16.67 -19.82
N HIS A 306 -11.79 16.18 -21.03
CA HIS A 306 -10.78 15.46 -21.80
C HIS A 306 -9.69 16.45 -22.19
N SER A 307 -8.51 16.39 -21.54
CA SER A 307 -7.35 17.09 -22.07
C SER A 307 -6.94 16.46 -23.39
N ASP A 308 -6.53 17.28 -24.36
CA ASP A 308 -6.00 16.80 -25.63
C ASP A 308 -4.92 15.73 -25.37
N VAL A 309 -5.09 14.59 -26.03
CA VAL A 309 -4.29 13.35 -25.91
C VAL A 309 -2.80 13.57 -26.30
N ASN A 310 -2.43 14.80 -26.68
CA ASN A 310 -1.09 15.20 -27.08
C ASN A 310 -0.22 15.73 -25.92
N SER A 311 -0.77 16.01 -24.74
CA SER A 311 0.03 16.14 -23.52
C SER A 311 0.12 14.77 -22.86
N ALA A 312 1.24 14.48 -22.18
CA ALA A 312 1.53 13.23 -21.48
C ALA A 312 0.60 12.94 -20.28
N THR A 313 -0.71 13.09 -20.46
CA THR A 313 -1.71 12.87 -19.42
C THR A 313 -1.75 11.38 -19.08
N ASP A 314 -1.56 11.10 -17.80
CA ASP A 314 -1.47 9.79 -17.20
C ASP A 314 -2.71 8.89 -17.45
N ALA A 315 -2.49 7.59 -17.71
CA ALA A 315 -3.53 6.58 -17.85
C ALA A 315 -4.38 6.41 -16.57
N ALA A 316 -3.83 6.59 -15.37
CA ALA A 316 -4.59 6.55 -14.12
C ALA A 316 -5.50 7.78 -13.99
N VAL A 317 -5.00 8.97 -14.31
CA VAL A 317 -5.81 10.19 -14.41
C VAL A 317 -6.90 10.04 -15.48
N ILE A 318 -6.60 9.45 -16.64
CA ILE A 318 -7.59 9.18 -17.69
C ILE A 318 -8.65 8.18 -17.21
N LYS A 319 -8.25 7.08 -16.54
CA LYS A 319 -9.17 6.10 -15.97
C LYS A 319 -10.06 6.71 -14.89
N ARG A 320 -9.49 7.53 -14.00
CA ARG A 320 -10.22 8.23 -12.95
C ARG A 320 -11.19 9.27 -13.52
N ARG A 321 -10.76 10.07 -14.50
CA ARG A 321 -11.66 10.99 -15.22
C ARG A 321 -12.75 10.22 -15.96
N ALA A 322 -12.43 9.07 -16.55
CA ALA A 322 -13.42 8.20 -17.17
C ALA A 322 -14.39 7.61 -16.14
N LEU A 323 -13.91 7.23 -14.96
CA LEU A 323 -14.73 6.74 -13.84
C LEU A 323 -15.70 7.83 -13.36
N ILE A 324 -15.19 9.03 -13.07
CA ILE A 324 -16.00 10.17 -12.63
C ILE A 324 -16.98 10.60 -13.74
N SER A 325 -16.54 10.61 -15.00
CA SER A 325 -17.42 10.88 -16.15
C SER A 325 -18.53 9.84 -16.24
N MET A 326 -18.22 8.55 -16.06
CA MET A 326 -19.21 7.48 -16.11
C MET A 326 -20.24 7.61 -14.98
N PHE A 327 -19.81 7.94 -13.76
CA PHE A 327 -20.74 8.24 -12.67
C PHE A 327 -21.62 9.44 -12.97
N ARG A 328 -21.03 10.53 -13.50
CA ARG A 328 -21.81 11.70 -13.94
C ARG A 328 -22.85 11.30 -14.98
N ASP A 329 -22.47 10.51 -15.98
CA ASP A 329 -23.37 10.14 -17.08
C ASP A 329 -24.51 9.23 -16.61
N ILE A 330 -24.22 8.27 -15.72
CA ILE A 330 -25.24 7.45 -15.03
C ILE A 330 -26.19 8.36 -14.24
N CYS A 331 -25.65 9.29 -13.45
CA CYS A 331 -26.46 10.18 -12.63
C CYS A 331 -27.29 11.16 -13.49
N ASP A 332 -26.72 11.80 -14.50
CA ASP A 332 -27.44 12.73 -15.38
C ASP A 332 -28.59 12.03 -16.13
N GLU A 333 -28.40 10.79 -16.60
CA GLU A 333 -29.45 10.03 -17.27
C GLU A 333 -30.55 9.58 -16.29
N ALA A 334 -30.18 9.14 -15.09
CA ALA A 334 -31.14 8.77 -14.05
C ALA A 334 -32.03 9.95 -13.65
N LEU A 335 -31.43 11.14 -13.43
CA LEU A 335 -32.16 12.37 -13.10
C LEU A 335 -33.09 12.79 -14.24
N LYS A 336 -32.60 12.76 -15.48
CA LYS A 336 -33.38 13.09 -16.67
C LYS A 336 -34.56 12.15 -16.88
N THR A 337 -34.38 10.85 -16.65
CA THR A 337 -35.41 9.82 -16.82
C THR A 337 -36.63 10.07 -15.94
N VAL A 338 -36.41 10.54 -14.71
CA VAL A 338 -37.50 10.82 -13.76
C VAL A 338 -37.96 12.28 -13.78
N GLY A 339 -37.32 13.13 -14.59
CA GLY A 339 -37.61 14.56 -14.66
C GLY A 339 -37.08 15.37 -13.47
N PHE A 340 -36.05 14.90 -12.76
CA PHE A 340 -35.41 15.66 -11.69
C PHE A 340 -34.55 16.79 -12.28
N PRO A 341 -34.78 18.07 -11.94
CA PRO A 341 -34.02 19.20 -12.46
C PRO A 341 -32.53 19.14 -12.11
N LEU A 342 -31.67 19.38 -13.10
CA LEU A 342 -30.23 19.44 -12.87
C LEU A 342 -29.84 20.81 -12.29
N LEU A 343 -29.22 20.80 -11.11
CA LEU A 343 -28.67 22.02 -10.52
C LEU A 343 -27.37 22.42 -11.25
N HIS A 344 -27.49 23.18 -12.33
CA HIS A 344 -26.36 23.59 -13.17
C HIS A 344 -25.50 24.66 -12.50
N ARG A 345 -24.27 24.34 -12.06
CA ARG A 345 -23.21 25.31 -11.66
C ARG A 345 -21.91 24.60 -11.25
N LYS A 346 -20.87 25.36 -10.88
CA LYS A 346 -19.51 24.86 -10.61
C LYS A 346 -19.48 23.98 -9.36
N GLY A 347 -19.36 22.68 -9.57
CA GLY A 347 -19.00 21.75 -8.52
C GLY A 347 -17.55 21.94 -8.07
N CYS A 348 -17.26 21.59 -6.82
CA CYS A 348 -15.95 21.71 -6.21
C CYS A 348 -15.40 20.39 -5.65
N ASN A 349 -16.17 19.30 -5.63
CA ASN A 349 -15.69 17.97 -5.26
C ASN A 349 -14.68 17.47 -6.28
N TRP A 350 -13.45 17.25 -5.83
CA TRP A 350 -12.44 16.56 -6.63
C TRP A 350 -12.47 15.05 -6.42
N ALA A 351 -12.70 14.62 -5.18
CA ALA A 351 -12.79 13.22 -4.79
C ALA A 351 -14.14 12.58 -5.14
N LEU A 352 -14.13 11.27 -5.37
CA LEU A 352 -15.32 10.44 -5.54
C LEU A 352 -15.59 9.71 -4.21
N PRO A 353 -16.75 9.88 -3.54
CA PRO A 353 -17.00 9.30 -2.22
C PRO A 353 -16.96 7.77 -2.13
N LEU A 354 -17.17 7.10 -3.27
CA LEU A 354 -17.07 5.63 -3.39
C LEU A 354 -15.64 5.14 -3.67
N GLU A 355 -14.70 6.03 -3.99
CA GLU A 355 -13.29 5.67 -4.09
C GLU A 355 -12.67 5.49 -2.70
N ASP A 356 -11.63 4.66 -2.64
CA ASP A 356 -10.74 4.63 -1.49
C ASP A 356 -10.11 6.02 -1.26
N PRO A 357 -9.92 6.50 -0.01
CA PRO A 357 -9.17 7.72 0.28
C PRO A 357 -7.78 7.68 -0.37
N HIS A 358 -7.20 8.83 -0.77
CA HIS A 358 -5.92 8.86 -1.52
C HIS A 358 -4.79 8.03 -0.85
N GLY A 359 -4.68 8.06 0.48
CA GLY A 359 -3.71 7.24 1.24
C GLY A 359 -3.97 5.71 1.21
N GLN A 360 -5.14 5.28 0.74
CA GLN A 360 -5.55 3.88 0.54
C GLN A 360 -5.47 3.45 -0.94
N ARG A 361 -5.23 4.39 -1.88
CA ARG A 361 -5.16 4.14 -3.33
C ARG A 361 -3.82 3.60 -3.82
N ARG A 362 -2.83 3.40 -2.95
CA ARG A 362 -1.53 2.90 -3.37
C ARG A 362 -1.67 1.43 -3.75
N GLU A 363 -1.79 1.19 -5.05
CA GLU A 363 -1.73 -0.15 -5.62
C GLU A 363 -0.38 -0.78 -5.29
N TRP A 364 -0.43 -2.01 -4.82
CA TRP A 364 0.74 -2.86 -4.65
C TRP A 364 0.71 -3.94 -5.71
N LEU A 365 1.81 -4.08 -6.44
CA LEU A 365 1.97 -5.16 -7.41
C LEU A 365 2.80 -6.25 -6.77
N ARG A 366 2.34 -7.50 -6.90
CA ARG A 366 3.09 -8.67 -6.48
C ARG A 366 3.52 -9.48 -7.68
N TYR A 367 4.79 -9.82 -7.77
CA TYR A 367 5.31 -10.75 -8.78
C TYR A 367 6.38 -11.65 -8.18
N HIS A 368 6.67 -12.74 -8.86
CA HIS A 368 7.64 -13.75 -8.41
C HIS A 368 8.92 -13.66 -9.21
N VAL A 369 10.05 -13.78 -8.53
CA VAL A 369 11.39 -13.86 -9.12
C VAL A 369 12.17 -14.99 -8.46
N ILE A 370 13.23 -15.44 -9.14
CA ILE A 370 14.24 -16.31 -8.56
C ILE A 370 15.48 -15.46 -8.27
N SER A 371 15.91 -15.44 -7.01
CA SER A 371 17.12 -14.74 -6.56
C SER A 371 18.04 -15.73 -5.88
N GLU A 372 19.29 -15.82 -6.34
CA GLU A 372 20.28 -16.78 -5.80
C GLU A 372 19.77 -18.23 -5.72
N GLY A 373 18.97 -18.65 -6.72
CA GLY A 373 18.37 -19.99 -6.76
C GLY A 373 17.20 -20.21 -5.80
N ARG A 374 16.69 -19.17 -5.15
CA ARG A 374 15.55 -19.21 -4.22
C ARG A 374 14.38 -18.41 -4.76
N ASN A 375 13.17 -18.93 -4.58
CA ASN A 375 11.94 -18.22 -4.94
C ASN A 375 11.71 -17.03 -4.01
N MET A 376 11.32 -15.90 -4.59
CA MET A 376 11.09 -14.65 -3.89
C MET A 376 9.87 -13.94 -4.46
N SER A 377 8.96 -13.54 -3.60
CA SER A 377 7.85 -12.64 -3.91
C SER A 377 8.30 -11.18 -3.74
N ILE A 378 8.13 -10.36 -4.77
CA ILE A 378 8.37 -8.90 -4.71
C ILE A 378 7.04 -8.18 -4.67
N PHE A 379 6.85 -7.33 -3.65
CA PHE A 379 5.72 -6.43 -3.48
C PHE A 379 6.18 -5.01 -3.78
N ARG A 380 5.76 -4.44 -4.90
CA ARG A 380 6.24 -3.16 -5.41
C ARG A 380 5.13 -2.12 -5.38
N THR A 381 5.45 -0.95 -4.87
CA THR A 381 4.59 0.24 -4.94
C THR A 381 5.43 1.48 -5.24
N ARG A 382 4.79 2.64 -5.26
CA ARG A 382 5.41 3.91 -5.62
C ARG A 382 5.38 4.91 -4.47
N SER A 383 6.36 5.80 -4.51
CA SER A 383 6.48 6.98 -3.68
C SER A 383 7.23 8.07 -4.45
N ARG A 384 7.46 9.21 -3.79
CA ARG A 384 8.36 10.27 -4.25
C ARG A 384 9.31 10.65 -3.14
N VAL A 385 10.41 11.24 -3.55
CA VAL A 385 11.28 11.98 -2.65
C VAL A 385 10.58 13.27 -2.24
N SER A 386 10.40 13.49 -0.93
CA SER A 386 9.83 14.69 -0.34
C SER A 386 10.83 15.36 0.62
N LEU A 387 10.60 16.65 0.86
CA LEU A 387 11.34 17.45 1.83
C LEU A 387 10.49 17.61 3.09
N GLU A 388 11.02 17.21 4.26
CA GLU A 388 10.38 17.51 5.54
C GLU A 388 10.72 18.90 6.06
N LEU A 389 9.94 19.39 7.04
CA LEU A 389 10.08 20.69 7.72
C LEU A 389 11.50 21.00 8.23
N HIS A 390 12.35 20.00 8.44
CA HIS A 390 13.73 20.16 8.89
C HIS A 390 14.79 20.02 7.77
N GLY A 391 14.37 20.04 6.51
CA GLY A 391 15.25 19.89 5.35
C GLY A 391 15.74 18.46 5.07
N SER A 392 15.19 17.47 5.79
CA SER A 392 15.51 16.06 5.57
C SER A 392 14.84 15.56 4.30
N VAL A 393 15.63 14.96 3.41
CA VAL A 393 15.14 14.36 2.16
C VAL A 393 14.77 12.91 2.42
N ARG A 394 13.54 12.50 2.09
CA ARG A 394 13.06 11.13 2.37
C ARG A 394 12.00 10.65 1.38
N PHE A 395 11.67 9.37 1.43
CA PHE A 395 10.42 8.87 0.84
C PHE A 395 9.50 8.34 1.96
N LYS A 396 8.19 8.32 1.69
CA LYS A 396 7.16 7.82 2.60
C LYS A 396 6.21 6.88 1.88
N VAL A 397 5.93 5.72 2.47
CA VAL A 397 4.89 4.79 2.00
C VAL A 397 3.96 4.52 3.17
N THR A 398 2.69 4.88 2.99
CA THR A 398 1.63 4.68 3.98
C THR A 398 0.81 3.45 3.59
N VAL A 399 0.59 2.53 4.53
CA VAL A 399 -0.30 1.38 4.35
C VAL A 399 -1.44 1.49 5.36
N PRO A 400 -2.69 1.61 4.90
CA PRO A 400 -3.82 1.83 5.77
C PRO A 400 -4.14 0.60 6.63
N VAL A 401 -4.66 0.87 7.82
CA VAL A 401 -5.08 -0.16 8.77
C VAL A 401 -6.57 0.08 9.07
N THR A 402 -7.42 -0.89 8.74
CA THR A 402 -8.87 -0.78 9.00
C THR A 402 -9.19 -0.98 10.49
N ASN A 403 -10.19 -0.25 10.98
CA ASN A 403 -10.91 -0.48 12.26
C ASN A 403 -10.23 -0.04 13.59
N ARG A 404 -9.21 0.82 13.61
CA ARG A 404 -8.62 1.35 14.86
C ARG A 404 -8.11 2.80 14.74
N PRO A 405 -7.91 3.54 15.86
CA PRO A 405 -7.38 4.90 15.86
C PRO A 405 -5.95 5.05 15.27
N LEU A 406 -5.19 3.94 15.18
CA LEU A 406 -3.96 3.91 14.40
C LEU A 406 -4.32 3.74 12.91
N ARG A 407 -4.55 4.86 12.22
CA ARG A 407 -5.11 4.93 10.86
C ARG A 407 -4.26 4.27 9.76
N ALA A 408 -2.96 4.07 10.01
CA ALA A 408 -2.03 3.45 9.07
C ALA A 408 -0.71 3.04 9.76
N TRP A 409 0.11 2.22 9.10
CA TRP A 409 1.55 2.21 9.36
C TRP A 409 2.30 2.86 8.21
N VAL A 410 3.43 3.48 8.54
CA VAL A 410 4.21 4.32 7.62
C VAL A 410 5.64 3.79 7.56
N LEU A 411 6.08 3.43 6.36
CA LEU A 411 7.49 3.23 6.03
C LEU A 411 8.06 4.57 5.57
N SER A 412 8.88 5.19 6.42
CA SER A 412 9.56 6.46 6.14
C SER A 412 11.06 6.26 6.22
N TYR A 413 11.81 6.75 5.23
CA TYR A 413 13.26 6.56 5.19
C TYR A 413 14.01 7.78 4.66
N SER A 414 14.96 8.29 5.47
CA SER A 414 15.83 9.40 5.09
C SER A 414 16.90 8.96 4.09
N LEU A 415 17.01 9.74 3.02
CA LEU A 415 18.00 9.63 1.95
C LEU A 415 19.18 10.58 2.17
N ASP A 416 19.28 11.21 3.35
CA ASP A 416 20.28 12.26 3.63
C ASP A 416 21.73 11.77 3.64
N HIS A 417 21.93 10.47 3.69
CA HIS A 417 23.25 9.82 3.71
C HIS A 417 23.75 9.42 2.32
N LEU A 418 22.93 9.59 1.27
CA LEU A 418 23.32 9.32 -0.10
C LEU A 418 24.10 10.49 -0.69
N ASP A 419 25.05 10.18 -1.58
CA ASP A 419 25.80 11.18 -2.34
C ASP A 419 26.08 10.64 -3.76
N PRO A 420 25.50 11.25 -4.82
CA PRO A 420 24.55 12.36 -4.77
C PRO A 420 23.19 11.94 -4.20
N LYS A 421 22.50 12.88 -3.53
CA LYS A 421 21.11 12.69 -3.09
C LYS A 421 20.16 12.80 -4.28
N PRO A 422 19.09 11.99 -4.35
CA PRO A 422 18.06 12.21 -5.35
C PRO A 422 17.34 13.55 -5.10
N PRO A 423 17.06 14.34 -6.16
CA PRO A 423 16.29 15.58 -6.04
C PRO A 423 14.90 15.37 -5.43
N VAL A 424 14.36 16.40 -4.77
CA VAL A 424 12.95 16.40 -4.32
C VAL A 424 12.03 16.27 -5.54
N GLY A 425 10.98 15.48 -5.41
CA GLY A 425 10.06 15.13 -6.50
C GLY A 425 10.49 13.89 -7.31
N THR A 426 11.71 13.39 -7.13
CA THR A 426 12.17 12.17 -7.83
C THR A 426 11.22 11.00 -7.54
N PRO A 427 10.65 10.34 -8.56
CA PRO A 427 9.84 9.14 -8.37
C PRO A 427 10.68 7.99 -7.80
N VAL A 428 10.14 7.30 -6.80
CA VAL A 428 10.79 6.16 -6.14
C VAL A 428 9.88 4.94 -6.21
N ALA A 429 10.41 3.83 -6.71
CA ALA A 429 9.77 2.53 -6.57
C ALA A 429 10.24 1.89 -5.26
N VAL A 430 9.29 1.56 -4.38
CA VAL A 430 9.58 0.91 -3.10
C VAL A 430 9.13 -0.54 -3.20
N SER A 431 10.04 -1.47 -2.94
CA SER A 431 9.76 -2.90 -3.00
C SER A 431 10.00 -3.57 -1.65
N ILE A 432 9.08 -4.44 -1.24
CA ILE A 432 9.31 -5.41 -0.16
C ILE A 432 9.59 -6.75 -0.83
N GLN A 433 10.79 -7.28 -0.62
CA GLN A 433 11.25 -8.53 -1.22
C GLN A 433 11.18 -9.62 -0.15
N SER A 434 10.35 -10.64 -0.32
CA SER A 434 10.11 -11.69 0.67
C SER A 434 10.46 -13.07 0.10
N MET A 435 11.31 -13.79 0.82
CA MET A 435 11.72 -15.15 0.45
C MET A 435 10.55 -16.13 0.66
N ASP A 436 10.18 -16.86 -0.38
CA ASP A 436 9.03 -17.77 -0.33
C ASP A 436 9.32 -19.03 0.53
N ASP A 437 10.59 -19.34 0.76
CA ASP A 437 11.03 -20.43 1.66
C ASP A 437 11.10 -20.03 3.14
N LEU A 438 10.71 -18.78 3.47
CA LEU A 438 10.75 -18.16 4.80
C LEU A 438 12.13 -18.10 5.45
N LYS A 439 13.20 -18.52 4.76
CA LYS A 439 14.56 -18.42 5.28
C LYS A 439 15.06 -16.97 5.17
N PRO A 440 16.07 -16.57 5.98
CA PRO A 440 16.57 -15.20 5.97
C PRO A 440 16.92 -14.67 4.58
N HIS A 441 16.52 -13.43 4.31
CA HIS A 441 16.99 -12.64 3.18
C HIS A 441 18.47 -12.28 3.38
N ALA A 442 19.23 -12.06 2.31
CA ALA A 442 20.64 -11.66 2.40
C ALA A 442 20.82 -10.30 3.14
N THR A 443 19.82 -9.44 3.01
CA THR A 443 19.78 -8.08 3.56
C THR A 443 18.48 -7.80 4.33
N PRO A 444 18.20 -8.53 5.44
CA PRO A 444 16.89 -8.48 6.08
C PRO A 444 16.55 -7.07 6.58
N TRP A 445 15.28 -6.67 6.50
CA TRP A 445 14.84 -5.37 7.02
C TRP A 445 14.82 -5.38 8.55
N TYR A 446 14.27 -6.43 9.14
CA TYR A 446 14.35 -6.67 10.58
C TYR A 446 15.78 -7.06 10.96
N ARG A 447 16.31 -6.39 11.98
CA ARG A 447 17.72 -6.49 12.39
C ARG A 447 17.89 -6.94 13.84
N GLY A 448 16.83 -7.44 14.47
CA GLY A 448 16.91 -8.09 15.78
C GLY A 448 17.65 -9.43 15.70
N PRO A 449 17.80 -10.13 16.84
CA PRO A 449 18.30 -11.50 16.82
C PRO A 449 17.26 -12.46 16.19
N LEU A 450 17.74 -13.52 15.55
CA LEU A 450 16.93 -14.60 14.97
C LEU A 450 16.10 -15.33 16.04
N HIS A 451 16.76 -15.67 17.15
CA HIS A 451 16.12 -16.20 18.36
C HIS A 451 15.96 -15.04 19.35
N SER A 452 14.72 -14.55 19.49
CA SER A 452 14.34 -13.35 20.24
C SER A 452 13.05 -13.62 21.03
N ALA A 453 12.42 -12.61 21.62
CA ALA A 453 11.30 -12.78 22.56
C ALA A 453 10.01 -13.34 21.94
N TRP A 454 9.93 -13.46 20.61
CA TRP A 454 8.72 -13.80 19.86
C TRP A 454 8.96 -14.96 18.90
N ASP A 455 7.97 -15.84 18.76
CA ASP A 455 8.02 -17.06 17.95
C ASP A 455 8.09 -16.84 16.44
N ASN A 456 7.81 -15.62 15.99
CA ASN A 456 7.91 -15.22 14.58
C ASN A 456 9.27 -14.60 14.20
N SER A 457 10.23 -14.56 15.13
CA SER A 457 11.47 -13.79 14.94
C SER A 457 12.33 -14.29 13.78
N ASP A 458 12.29 -15.58 13.47
CA ASP A 458 12.94 -16.18 12.31
C ASP A 458 12.32 -15.68 10.99
N GLU A 459 10.99 -15.69 10.90
CA GLU A 459 10.24 -15.23 9.74
C GLU A 459 10.43 -13.74 9.47
N LEU A 460 10.62 -12.91 10.50
CA LEU A 460 10.88 -11.47 10.33
C LEU A 460 12.17 -11.19 9.53
N HIS A 461 13.09 -12.15 9.44
CA HIS A 461 14.31 -12.05 8.65
C HIS A 461 14.11 -12.46 7.18
N SER A 462 12.95 -13.00 6.81
CA SER A 462 12.66 -13.50 5.45
C SER A 462 12.48 -12.40 4.41
N PHE A 463 12.39 -11.13 4.80
CA PHE A 463 12.14 -10.04 3.87
C PHE A 463 13.13 -8.87 4.00
N SER A 464 13.29 -8.16 2.90
CA SER A 464 14.01 -6.89 2.80
C SER A 464 13.14 -5.81 2.19
N VAL A 465 13.62 -4.58 2.25
CA VAL A 465 12.96 -3.43 1.61
C VAL A 465 14.00 -2.74 0.74
N THR A 466 13.64 -2.40 -0.49
CA THR A 466 14.48 -1.64 -1.41
C THR A 466 13.74 -0.41 -1.91
N ALA A 467 14.49 0.65 -2.19
CA ALA A 467 14.01 1.84 -2.87
C ALA A 467 14.86 2.06 -4.12
N GLU A 468 14.20 2.23 -5.25
CA GLU A 468 14.81 2.30 -6.58
C GLU A 468 14.35 3.56 -7.31
N TRP A 469 15.27 4.27 -7.96
CA TRP A 469 14.97 5.42 -8.79
C TRP A 469 15.94 5.48 -9.97
N TYR A 470 15.54 6.21 -11.01
CA TYR A 470 16.41 6.48 -12.14
C TYR A 470 17.15 7.79 -11.89
N ASP A 471 18.48 7.73 -11.91
CA ASP A 471 19.30 8.92 -11.84
C ASP A 471 19.48 9.49 -13.26
N GLU A 472 18.85 10.63 -13.52
CA GLU A 472 18.90 11.31 -14.81
C GLU A 472 20.32 11.79 -15.17
N THR A 473 21.15 12.07 -14.16
CA THR A 473 22.52 12.57 -14.36
C THR A 473 23.41 11.46 -14.92
N THR A 474 23.32 10.27 -14.34
CA THR A 474 24.13 9.11 -14.75
C THR A 474 23.43 8.25 -15.80
N ARG A 475 22.14 8.48 -16.05
CA ARG A 475 21.25 7.67 -16.91
C ARG A 475 21.22 6.20 -16.50
N LYS A 476 21.18 5.95 -15.19
CA LYS A 476 21.22 4.61 -14.62
C LYS A 476 20.16 4.42 -13.55
N TRP A 477 19.72 3.18 -13.40
CA TRP A 477 18.90 2.77 -12.27
C TRP A 477 19.77 2.63 -11.03
N VAL A 478 19.31 3.22 -9.95
CA VAL A 478 19.95 3.18 -8.65
C VAL A 478 19.03 2.49 -7.66
N SER A 479 19.58 1.61 -6.84
CA SER A 479 18.87 0.95 -5.75
C SER A 479 19.57 1.17 -4.42
N VAL A 480 18.78 1.36 -3.37
CA VAL A 480 19.24 1.34 -1.99
C VAL A 480 18.41 0.34 -1.20
N THR A 481 19.07 -0.52 -0.43
CA THR A 481 18.37 -1.34 0.56
C THR A 481 17.97 -0.46 1.73
N VAL A 482 16.68 -0.33 1.97
CA VAL A 482 16.12 0.40 3.09
C VAL A 482 16.36 -0.43 4.35
N GLN A 483 17.12 0.11 5.29
CA GLN A 483 17.44 -0.55 6.54
C GLN A 483 16.73 0.14 7.69
N ASN A 484 16.29 -0.62 8.69
CA ASN A 484 15.75 -0.05 9.91
C ASN A 484 16.86 0.68 10.69
N SER A 485 17.03 1.98 10.42
CA SER A 485 17.96 2.88 11.11
C SER A 485 17.55 3.19 12.54
N GLU A 486 16.30 2.87 12.89
CA GLU A 486 15.65 3.25 14.14
C GLU A 486 15.65 2.16 15.19
N THR A 487 16.21 0.99 14.89
CA THR A 487 16.24 -0.17 15.79
C THR A 487 16.71 0.20 17.20
N PHE A 488 17.54 1.25 17.34
CA PHE A 488 18.02 1.77 18.62
C PHE A 488 18.28 3.29 18.63
N SER A 489 17.36 4.11 18.11
CA SER A 489 17.49 5.58 18.17
C SER A 489 17.32 6.11 19.62
N ARG A 490 17.80 7.33 19.91
CA ARG A 490 17.65 8.02 21.21
C ARG A 490 16.21 8.03 21.75
N ARG A 491 15.22 7.95 20.86
CA ARG A 491 13.79 8.00 21.17
C ARG A 491 13.14 6.63 21.34
N ASN A 492 13.79 5.52 20.94
CA ASN A 492 13.12 4.21 20.80
C ASN A 492 13.58 3.14 21.82
N ILE A 493 14.61 3.41 22.64
CA ILE A 493 14.79 2.68 23.91
C ILE A 493 14.21 3.57 25.02
N GLN A 494 12.89 3.64 25.08
CA GLN A 494 12.17 4.26 26.19
C GLN A 494 11.96 3.21 27.28
N LEU A 495 12.24 3.60 28.52
CA LEU A 495 12.07 2.75 29.69
C LEU A 495 10.58 2.39 29.88
N PRO A 496 10.23 1.34 30.65
CA PRO A 496 8.86 0.86 30.89
C PRO A 496 7.84 1.90 31.39
N THR A 497 8.26 3.12 31.70
CA THR A 497 7.47 4.19 32.30
C THR A 497 6.81 5.14 31.31
N ASP A 498 7.09 5.05 30.00
CA ASP A 498 6.59 6.01 29.00
C ASP A 498 5.19 5.65 28.44
N HIS A 499 4.43 6.67 28.02
CA HIS A 499 2.99 6.59 27.72
C HIS A 499 2.62 5.58 26.61
N TYR A 500 3.55 5.29 25.69
CA TYR A 500 3.34 4.37 24.55
C TYR A 500 3.32 2.89 24.97
N HIS A 501 4.15 2.50 25.95
CA HIS A 501 4.21 1.12 26.45
C HIS A 501 3.12 0.78 27.47
N ARG A 502 2.41 1.77 28.03
CA ARG A 502 1.22 1.52 28.87
C ARG A 502 0.14 0.74 28.12
N ALA A 503 0.00 0.94 26.82
CA ALA A 503 -0.98 0.25 25.99
C ALA A 503 -0.69 -1.25 25.76
N VAL A 504 0.55 -1.69 26.00
CA VAL A 504 1.00 -3.09 25.91
C VAL A 504 1.52 -3.64 27.26
N GLY A 505 1.19 -2.97 28.37
CA GLY A 505 1.50 -3.45 29.72
C GLY A 505 2.95 -3.26 30.18
N GLY A 506 3.73 -2.39 29.55
CA GLY A 506 5.11 -2.07 29.97
C GLY A 506 6.18 -3.09 29.59
N ASP A 507 5.84 -4.10 28.77
CA ASP A 507 6.80 -5.09 28.30
C ASP A 507 7.67 -4.54 27.15
N ILE A 508 8.97 -4.43 27.42
CA ILE A 508 9.96 -3.87 26.49
C ILE A 508 10.29 -4.79 25.31
N SER A 509 9.85 -6.05 25.34
CA SER A 509 9.99 -6.95 24.19
C SER A 509 9.10 -6.52 23.00
N TYR A 510 8.06 -5.72 23.25
CA TYR A 510 7.30 -4.98 22.25
C TYR A 510 8.04 -3.72 21.79
N ASN A 511 9.09 -3.88 20.99
CA ASN A 511 9.82 -2.76 20.39
C ASN A 511 9.28 -2.40 19.00
N ASP A 512 9.37 -1.12 18.62
CA ASP A 512 8.86 -0.61 17.34
C ASP A 512 9.38 -1.37 16.10
N PRO A 513 10.67 -1.76 16.03
CA PRO A 513 11.18 -2.59 14.93
C PRO A 513 10.43 -3.91 14.77
N TRP A 514 10.19 -4.62 15.86
CA TRP A 514 9.46 -5.88 15.85
C TRP A 514 7.98 -5.67 15.50
N ILE A 515 7.34 -4.64 16.07
CA ILE A 515 5.94 -4.30 15.76
C ILE A 515 5.79 -4.00 14.27
N MET A 516 6.66 -3.14 13.72
CA MET A 516 6.61 -2.76 12.31
C MET A 516 6.89 -3.97 11.41
N ALA A 517 7.93 -4.76 11.70
CA ALA A 517 8.22 -5.96 10.91
C ALA A 517 7.05 -6.96 10.92
N THR A 518 6.38 -7.11 12.06
CA THR A 518 5.19 -7.98 12.18
C THR A 518 4.00 -7.45 11.38
N ARG A 519 3.80 -6.12 11.29
CA ARG A 519 2.81 -5.50 10.40
C ARG A 519 3.14 -5.74 8.93
N MET A 520 4.42 -5.65 8.56
CA MET A 520 4.87 -5.94 7.19
C MET A 520 4.65 -7.42 6.84
N LEU A 521 4.91 -8.36 7.75
CA LEU A 521 4.54 -9.78 7.55
C LEU A 521 3.04 -9.99 7.39
N GLN A 522 2.21 -9.29 8.19
CA GLN A 522 0.75 -9.33 8.00
C GLN A 522 0.36 -8.90 6.59
N PHE A 523 0.99 -7.84 6.07
CA PHE A 523 0.78 -7.36 4.70
C PHE A 523 1.24 -8.37 3.64
N ILE A 524 2.50 -8.82 3.71
CA ILE A 524 3.11 -9.77 2.77
C ILE A 524 2.24 -11.02 2.66
N HIS A 525 1.93 -11.66 3.79
CA HIS A 525 1.21 -12.92 3.83
C HIS A 525 -0.31 -12.77 3.81
N ASN A 526 -0.85 -11.54 3.69
CA ASN A 526 -2.28 -11.23 3.76
C ASN A 526 -2.97 -11.92 4.96
N ARG A 527 -2.37 -11.77 6.16
CA ARG A 527 -2.80 -12.48 7.37
C ARG A 527 -4.08 -11.91 7.96
N ARG A 528 -4.96 -12.83 8.35
CA ARG A 528 -6.13 -12.55 9.18
C ARG A 528 -5.93 -13.16 10.57
N TYR A 529 -6.07 -12.33 11.60
CA TYR A 529 -5.98 -12.73 13.00
C TYR A 529 -7.36 -12.69 13.64
N ASP A 530 -7.73 -13.72 14.41
CA ASP A 530 -9.08 -13.78 15.00
C ASP A 530 -9.27 -12.90 16.24
N ASN A 531 -8.20 -12.45 16.89
CA ASN A 531 -8.23 -11.45 17.97
C ASN A 531 -6.87 -10.72 18.04
N PRO A 532 -6.60 -9.75 17.15
CA PRO A 532 -5.30 -9.11 17.08
C PRO A 532 -5.02 -8.24 18.32
N PRO A 533 -3.78 -8.20 18.82
CA PRO A 533 -3.36 -7.24 19.82
C PRO A 533 -3.46 -5.80 19.27
N PRO A 534 -3.41 -4.75 20.12
CA PRO A 534 -3.63 -3.36 19.70
C PRO A 534 -2.78 -2.83 18.56
N PHE A 535 -1.58 -3.38 18.39
CA PHE A 535 -0.66 -2.98 17.33
C PHE A 535 -0.91 -3.69 15.99
N LEU A 536 -1.79 -4.69 15.92
CA LEU A 536 -2.19 -5.39 14.68
C LEU A 536 -3.66 -5.13 14.36
N ALA A 537 -4.01 -5.21 13.08
CA ALA A 537 -5.40 -5.25 12.63
C ALA A 537 -5.88 -6.69 12.45
N ARG A 538 -7.21 -6.85 12.38
CA ARG A 538 -7.81 -8.16 12.12
C ARG A 538 -7.41 -8.67 10.75
N SER A 539 -7.41 -7.77 9.78
CA SER A 539 -6.94 -7.94 8.41
C SER A 539 -6.51 -6.58 7.88
N LEU A 540 -5.65 -6.57 6.86
CA LEU A 540 -5.33 -5.35 6.12
C LEU A 540 -6.14 -5.36 4.83
N ASN A 541 -6.89 -4.29 4.56
CA ASN A 541 -7.63 -4.14 3.30
C ASN A 541 -6.78 -3.30 2.34
N VAL A 542 -5.74 -3.91 1.79
CA VAL A 542 -4.79 -3.26 0.87
C VAL A 542 -4.96 -3.85 -0.52
N ASP A 543 -5.06 -2.99 -1.55
CA ASP A 543 -5.18 -3.42 -2.94
C ASP A 543 -3.82 -3.96 -3.45
N VAL A 544 -3.60 -5.25 -3.22
CA VAL A 544 -2.47 -6.00 -3.78
C VAL A 544 -2.94 -6.82 -4.98
N LYS A 545 -2.33 -6.59 -6.14
CA LYS A 545 -2.61 -7.33 -7.38
C LYS A 545 -1.43 -8.23 -7.73
N ASP A 546 -1.69 -9.53 -7.86
CA ASP A 546 -0.73 -10.47 -8.44
C ASP A 546 -0.59 -10.17 -9.94
N VAL A 547 0.64 -9.97 -10.38
CA VAL A 547 1.01 -9.77 -11.79
C VAL A 547 1.18 -11.16 -12.40
N VAL A 548 0.23 -11.53 -13.27
CA VAL A 548 0.23 -12.82 -13.96
C VAL A 548 0.52 -12.57 -15.43
N TRP A 549 1.66 -13.07 -15.91
CA TRP A 549 1.97 -13.08 -17.34
C TRP A 549 1.25 -14.24 -18.03
N ASN A 550 0.37 -13.92 -18.98
CA ASN A 550 -0.16 -14.91 -19.90
C ASN A 550 0.74 -14.95 -21.14
N HIS A 551 1.61 -15.95 -21.20
CA HIS A 551 2.56 -16.15 -22.29
C HIS A 551 1.89 -16.18 -23.66
N MET A 552 0.83 -16.98 -23.83
CA MET A 552 0.19 -17.19 -25.14
C MET A 552 -0.62 -15.98 -25.62
N GLU A 553 -1.13 -15.18 -24.71
CA GLU A 553 -1.79 -13.90 -25.04
C GLU A 553 -0.80 -12.73 -25.11
N GLN A 554 0.47 -12.94 -24.74
CA GLN A 554 1.47 -11.89 -24.55
C GLN A 554 0.92 -10.71 -23.73
N ALA A 555 0.16 -11.03 -22.67
CA ALA A 555 -0.59 -10.06 -21.89
C ALA A 555 -0.29 -10.21 -20.40
N VAL A 556 -0.11 -9.07 -19.72
CA VAL A 556 -0.09 -9.01 -18.25
C VAL A 556 -1.53 -8.89 -17.76
N ARG A 557 -1.92 -9.75 -16.82
CA ARG A 557 -3.16 -9.63 -16.06
C ARG A 557 -2.82 -9.25 -14.61
N PHE A 558 -3.63 -8.37 -14.05
CA PHE A 558 -3.56 -7.99 -12.65
C PHE A 558 -4.70 -8.66 -11.90
N VAL A 559 -4.38 -9.58 -11.00
CA VAL A 559 -5.38 -10.38 -10.27
C VAL A 559 -5.40 -9.92 -8.81
N PRO A 560 -6.51 -9.36 -8.31
CA PRO A 560 -6.59 -8.94 -6.91
C PRO A 560 -6.41 -10.11 -5.93
N ARG A 561 -5.66 -9.91 -4.84
CA ARG A 561 -5.54 -10.88 -3.74
C ARG A 561 -6.76 -10.82 -2.83
N THR A 562 -7.76 -11.64 -3.11
CA THR A 562 -9.01 -11.70 -2.31
C THR A 562 -8.96 -12.73 -1.17
N LYS A 563 -7.99 -13.65 -1.18
CA LYS A 563 -7.87 -14.71 -0.17
C LYS A 563 -6.96 -14.31 0.98
N TYR A 564 -7.52 -14.35 2.19
CA TYR A 564 -6.78 -14.14 3.44
C TYR A 564 -6.21 -15.45 3.97
N ASN A 565 -5.04 -15.36 4.60
CA ASN A 565 -4.42 -16.48 5.33
C ASN A 565 -4.72 -16.33 6.83
N ASN A 566 -5.53 -17.23 7.38
CA ASN A 566 -5.76 -17.24 8.83
C ASN A 566 -4.47 -17.60 9.55
N ALA A 567 -4.07 -16.78 10.51
CA ALA A 567 -2.84 -16.97 11.28
C ALA A 567 -3.10 -16.71 12.77
N ALA A 568 -2.35 -17.41 13.62
CA ALA A 568 -2.28 -17.07 15.03
C ALA A 568 -1.46 -15.79 15.22
N VAL A 569 -1.79 -15.00 16.25
CA VAL A 569 -0.95 -13.88 16.65
C VAL A 569 0.39 -14.41 17.18
N PRO A 570 1.53 -13.73 16.92
CA PRO A 570 2.82 -14.13 17.46
C PRO A 570 2.77 -14.26 18.97
N LYS A 571 3.39 -15.32 19.49
CA LYS A 571 3.43 -15.61 20.93
C LYS A 571 4.81 -15.35 21.47
N ARG A 572 4.87 -15.00 22.76
CA ARG A 572 6.14 -14.96 23.47
C ARG A 572 6.72 -16.36 23.52
N VAL A 573 8.02 -16.45 23.24
CA VAL A 573 8.79 -17.66 23.55
C VAL A 573 9.32 -17.60 24.97
N THR A 574 9.49 -18.77 25.58
CA THR A 574 10.09 -18.89 26.89
C THR A 574 11.60 -18.82 26.80
N PHE A 575 12.25 -18.46 27.91
CA PHE A 575 13.70 -18.42 28.02
C PHE A 575 14.33 -19.79 27.70
N LEU A 576 13.76 -20.88 28.22
CA LEU A 576 14.17 -22.25 27.90
C LEU A 576 14.08 -22.56 26.40
N GLN A 577 13.00 -22.15 25.72
CA GLN A 577 12.84 -22.39 24.28
C GLN A 577 13.99 -21.72 23.50
N ASN A 578 14.28 -20.46 23.82
CA ASN A 578 15.40 -19.74 23.19
C ASN A 578 16.76 -20.34 23.56
N TRP A 579 16.95 -20.81 24.80
CA TRP A 579 18.16 -21.50 25.21
C TRP A 579 18.42 -22.70 24.31
N ASN A 580 17.43 -23.59 24.17
CA ASN A 580 17.52 -24.79 23.35
C ASN A 580 17.71 -24.46 21.87
N ALA A 581 16.99 -23.47 21.35
CA ALA A 581 17.10 -23.03 19.96
C ALA A 581 18.51 -22.52 19.62
N ILE A 582 19.13 -21.74 20.52
CA ILE A 582 20.51 -21.25 20.34
C ILE A 582 21.50 -22.42 20.40
N GLN A 583 21.37 -23.34 21.35
CA GLN A 583 22.25 -24.52 21.44
C GLN A 583 22.13 -25.41 20.20
N GLN A 584 20.92 -25.62 19.69
CA GLN A 584 20.68 -26.42 18.48
C GLN A 584 21.23 -25.73 17.22
N THR A 585 21.03 -24.42 17.09
CA THR A 585 21.48 -23.65 15.91
C THR A 585 23.00 -23.51 15.89
N TRP A 586 23.61 -23.32 17.07
CA TRP A 586 25.04 -23.08 17.21
C TRP A 586 25.62 -23.89 18.39
N PRO A 587 25.89 -25.19 18.21
CA PRO A 587 26.31 -26.08 19.28
C PRO A 587 27.66 -25.73 19.91
N ASN A 588 28.48 -24.94 19.20
CA ASN A 588 29.80 -24.51 19.67
C ASN A 588 29.76 -23.17 20.44
N LEU A 589 28.60 -22.54 20.60
CA LEU A 589 28.49 -21.30 21.36
C LEU A 589 28.49 -21.55 22.87
N MET A 590 29.26 -20.75 23.59
CA MET A 590 29.24 -20.76 25.05
C MET A 590 28.02 -19.99 25.56
N ILE A 591 27.15 -20.69 26.26
CA ILE A 591 25.91 -20.17 26.86
C ILE A 591 25.95 -20.48 28.37
N GLY A 592 25.43 -19.57 29.20
CA GLY A 592 25.42 -19.73 30.65
C GLY A 592 26.51 -18.89 31.33
N PRO A 593 27.30 -19.46 32.27
CA PRO A 593 28.27 -18.68 33.03
C PRO A 593 29.28 -17.99 32.12
N LYS A 594 29.62 -16.75 32.47
CA LYS A 594 30.65 -15.99 31.78
C LYS A 594 31.98 -16.75 31.87
N PRO A 595 32.62 -17.10 30.75
CA PRO A 595 33.91 -17.78 30.78
C PRO A 595 34.98 -16.91 31.44
N GLU A 596 35.91 -17.56 32.15
CA GLU A 596 37.06 -16.89 32.76
C GLU A 596 37.92 -16.20 31.69
N GLY A 597 38.44 -15.00 31.99
CA GLY A 597 39.27 -14.23 31.05
C GLY A 597 38.51 -13.42 29.99
N PHE A 598 37.17 -13.52 29.91
CA PHE A 598 36.41 -12.66 29.00
C PHE A 598 36.31 -11.22 29.56
N GLU A 599 36.98 -10.27 28.92
CA GLU A 599 36.91 -8.86 29.35
C GLU A 599 35.60 -8.15 28.93
N TRP A 600 34.91 -8.67 27.91
CA TRP A 600 33.78 -8.00 27.26
C TRP A 600 32.42 -8.48 27.80
N LYS A 601 31.38 -7.70 27.49
CA LYS A 601 29.98 -8.04 27.78
C LYS A 601 29.52 -9.16 26.84
N CYS A 602 28.36 -9.78 27.11
CA CYS A 602 27.80 -10.81 26.23
C CYS A 602 27.67 -10.31 24.78
N ALA A 603 27.57 -11.22 23.81
CA ALA A 603 27.63 -10.89 22.38
C ALA A 603 26.61 -9.81 21.97
N VAL A 604 25.38 -9.89 22.48
CA VAL A 604 24.30 -8.92 22.23
C VAL A 604 24.63 -7.55 22.84
N CYS A 605 25.06 -7.50 24.10
CA CYS A 605 25.47 -6.25 24.74
C CYS A 605 26.67 -5.61 24.04
N SER A 606 27.62 -6.43 23.58
CA SER A 606 28.80 -5.97 22.86
C SER A 606 28.42 -5.36 21.51
N ALA A 607 27.52 -6.01 20.76
CA ALA A 607 26.96 -5.45 19.54
C ALA A 607 26.27 -4.09 19.81
N LEU A 608 25.38 -4.01 20.81
CA LEU A 608 24.65 -2.78 21.15
C LEU A 608 25.51 -1.67 21.76
N ALA A 609 26.59 -1.99 22.48
CA ALA A 609 27.49 -0.98 23.03
C ALA A 609 28.23 -0.20 21.94
N THR A 610 28.42 -0.83 20.78
CA THR A 610 29.17 -0.29 19.63
C THR A 610 28.32 0.59 18.72
N SER A 611 27.00 0.55 18.82
CA SER A 611 26.06 1.31 17.96
C SER A 611 25.78 2.76 18.39
N ARG A 612 26.64 3.36 19.23
CA ARG A 612 26.47 4.75 19.77
C ARG A 612 25.12 5.01 20.44
N LEU A 613 24.60 4.05 21.18
CA LEU A 613 23.60 4.36 22.21
C LEU A 613 24.12 5.48 23.13
N PRO A 614 23.29 6.46 23.52
CA PRO A 614 23.71 7.52 24.44
C PRO A 614 24.34 6.93 25.70
N THR A 615 25.34 7.59 26.24
CA THR A 615 26.11 7.17 27.42
C THR A 615 25.24 6.83 28.64
N GLY A 616 24.04 7.41 28.77
CA GLY A 616 23.05 7.07 29.80
C GLY A 616 22.44 5.66 29.64
N ASN A 617 22.09 5.24 28.42
CA ASN A 617 21.44 3.94 28.17
C ASN A 617 22.45 2.78 28.21
N LYS A 618 23.74 3.02 27.91
CA LYS A 618 24.79 1.98 27.96
C LYS A 618 25.01 1.37 29.36
N ARG A 619 24.67 2.10 30.43
CA ARG A 619 24.79 1.64 31.82
C ARG A 619 23.58 0.82 32.29
N ILE A 620 22.40 1.00 31.68
CA ILE A 620 21.17 0.29 32.03
C ILE A 620 21.13 -1.08 31.33
N LEU A 621 21.50 -1.13 30.05
CA LEU A 621 21.29 -2.30 29.18
C LEU A 621 22.22 -3.49 29.45
N CYS A 622 23.12 -3.40 30.43
CA CYS A 622 24.12 -4.44 30.71
C CYS A 622 24.23 -4.75 32.20
N LYS A 623 23.24 -4.35 33.01
CA LYS A 623 23.16 -4.78 34.40
C LYS A 623 22.83 -6.28 34.43
N PRO A 624 23.39 -7.04 35.39
CA PRO A 624 22.86 -8.36 35.72
C PRO A 624 21.39 -8.22 36.10
N ILE A 625 20.58 -9.23 35.78
CA ILE A 625 19.27 -9.38 36.42
C ILE A 625 19.46 -9.90 37.85
N THR A 626 18.44 -9.79 38.66
CA THR A 626 18.35 -10.37 39.99
C THR A 626 17.54 -11.66 39.96
N ALA A 627 17.77 -12.57 40.91
CA ALA A 627 17.01 -13.82 41.01
C ALA A 627 15.50 -13.59 41.16
N ALA A 628 15.09 -12.47 41.78
CA ALA A 628 13.70 -12.09 41.96
C ALA A 628 13.00 -11.67 40.64
N GLU A 629 13.75 -11.34 39.59
CA GLU A 629 13.20 -10.99 38.26
C GLU A 629 12.97 -12.23 37.38
N ILE A 630 13.26 -13.43 37.89
CA ILE A 630 13.19 -14.69 37.14
C ILE A 630 11.96 -15.47 37.54
N GLU A 631 11.07 -15.69 36.58
CA GLU A 631 9.89 -16.52 36.73
C GLU A 631 10.32 -18.00 36.71
N PRO A 632 10.01 -18.83 37.74
CA PRO A 632 10.52 -20.20 37.83
C PRO A 632 10.14 -21.13 36.67
N ASP A 633 8.99 -20.89 36.04
CA ASP A 633 8.47 -21.59 34.88
C ASP A 633 9.27 -21.29 33.59
N GLU A 634 9.85 -20.10 33.46
CA GLU A 634 10.71 -19.72 32.32
C GLU A 634 12.02 -20.54 32.26
N ILE A 635 12.46 -21.08 33.39
CA ILE A 635 13.73 -21.82 33.54
C ILE A 635 13.55 -23.29 33.94
N ALA A 636 12.29 -23.74 34.06
CA ALA A 636 11.95 -25.11 34.44
C ALA A 636 12.53 -26.12 33.42
N GLY A 637 13.43 -26.99 33.87
CA GLY A 637 14.10 -27.98 33.01
C GLY A 637 15.52 -27.64 32.58
N LEU A 638 16.03 -26.44 32.88
CA LEU A 638 17.44 -26.08 32.66
C LEU A 638 18.41 -26.70 33.69
N GLY A 639 17.89 -27.19 34.83
CA GLY A 639 18.72 -27.69 35.93
C GLY A 639 19.54 -26.60 36.64
N ALA A 640 19.17 -25.33 36.48
CA ALA A 640 19.83 -24.17 37.09
C ALA A 640 18.87 -23.41 38.01
N THR A 641 19.39 -22.80 39.07
CA THR A 641 18.60 -21.93 39.98
C THR A 641 18.42 -20.53 39.40
N ALA A 642 17.46 -19.77 39.94
CA ALA A 642 17.27 -18.37 39.57
C ALA A 642 18.54 -17.53 39.83
N GLU A 643 19.25 -17.78 40.92
CA GLU A 643 20.52 -17.11 41.23
C GLU A 643 21.59 -17.40 40.17
N GLN A 644 21.67 -18.64 39.71
CA GLN A 644 22.59 -19.04 38.65
C GLN A 644 22.25 -18.33 37.34
N ILE A 645 21.00 -18.42 36.89
CA ILE A 645 20.55 -17.76 35.64
C ILE A 645 20.75 -16.24 35.72
N ALA A 646 20.49 -15.63 36.89
CA ALA A 646 20.69 -14.21 37.13
C ALA A 646 22.16 -13.78 36.99
N SER A 647 23.08 -14.62 37.47
CA SER A 647 24.53 -14.38 37.31
C SER A 647 25.01 -14.57 35.87
N TRP A 648 24.28 -15.33 35.05
CA TRP A 648 24.65 -15.65 33.67
C TRP A 648 24.05 -14.69 32.65
N THR A 649 22.91 -14.08 32.99
CA THR A 649 22.08 -13.34 32.03
C THR A 649 22.03 -11.86 32.37
N CYS A 650 22.24 -11.02 31.36
CA CYS A 650 22.09 -9.58 31.50
C CYS A 650 20.64 -9.16 31.25
N GLN A 651 20.28 -7.98 31.77
CA GLN A 651 18.92 -7.45 31.70
C GLN A 651 18.37 -7.43 30.28
N ILE A 652 19.11 -6.96 29.28
CA ILE A 652 18.59 -6.90 27.90
C ILE A 652 18.30 -8.27 27.28
N CYS A 653 19.18 -9.26 27.53
CA CYS A 653 18.96 -10.62 27.03
C CYS A 653 17.72 -11.24 27.68
N TRP A 654 17.49 -10.96 28.97
CA TRP A 654 16.31 -11.40 29.71
C TRP A 654 15.04 -10.68 29.27
N THR A 655 15.00 -9.35 29.36
CA THR A 655 13.75 -8.57 29.25
C THR A 655 13.37 -8.24 27.81
N ALA A 656 14.33 -7.93 26.92
CA ALA A 656 14.02 -7.52 25.54
C ALA A 656 13.99 -8.71 24.57
N TYR A 657 14.85 -9.71 24.78
CA TYR A 657 15.02 -10.83 23.86
C TYR A 657 14.67 -12.19 24.44
N ARG A 658 14.37 -12.28 25.74
CA ARG A 658 14.01 -13.52 26.47
C ARG A 658 14.90 -14.72 26.13
N ARG A 659 16.22 -14.52 26.20
CA ARG A 659 17.23 -15.51 25.82
C ARG A 659 18.45 -15.45 26.71
N PRO A 660 19.27 -16.51 26.78
CA PRO A 660 20.51 -16.44 27.54
C PRO A 660 21.54 -15.50 26.91
N CYS A 661 22.43 -15.00 27.75
CA CYS A 661 23.69 -14.43 27.28
C CYS A 661 24.50 -15.49 26.54
N VAL A 662 25.14 -15.05 25.47
CA VAL A 662 26.07 -15.85 24.69
C VAL A 662 27.44 -15.18 24.72
N TRP A 663 28.49 -15.98 24.82
CA TRP A 663 29.86 -15.52 24.97
C TRP A 663 30.68 -15.90 23.74
N ILE A 664 31.25 -14.90 23.09
CA ILE A 664 32.09 -15.05 21.88
C ILE A 664 33.34 -14.22 22.05
N ASN A 665 34.50 -14.77 21.67
CA ASN A 665 35.76 -14.05 21.72
C ASN A 665 35.70 -12.84 20.77
N LYS A 666 36.23 -11.70 21.22
CA LYS A 666 36.28 -10.45 20.46
C LYS A 666 36.86 -10.63 19.06
N ASP A 667 37.87 -11.49 18.92
CA ASP A 667 38.56 -11.74 17.65
C ASP A 667 37.66 -12.34 16.56
N VAL A 668 36.53 -12.94 16.97
CA VAL A 668 35.53 -13.49 16.04
C VAL A 668 34.66 -12.38 15.45
N PHE A 669 34.59 -11.22 16.10
CA PHE A 669 33.85 -10.08 15.56
C PHE A 669 34.65 -9.44 14.42
N THR A 670 34.06 -9.43 13.22
CA THR A 670 34.62 -8.71 12.09
C THR A 670 34.30 -7.23 12.24
N GLN A 671 35.33 -6.42 12.45
CA GLN A 671 35.25 -4.97 12.52
C GLN A 671 35.11 -4.39 11.11
N THR A 672 34.02 -3.68 10.85
CA THR A 672 33.84 -2.91 9.63
C THR A 672 33.89 -1.42 9.95
N ASN A 673 34.75 -0.68 9.24
CA ASN A 673 34.92 0.76 9.42
C ASN A 673 33.79 1.53 8.73
N ARG A 674 33.21 2.53 9.40
CA ARG A 674 32.39 3.56 8.73
C ARG A 674 33.26 4.68 8.15
N PRO A 675 33.10 5.04 6.87
CA PRO A 675 33.53 6.33 6.34
C PRO A 675 32.42 7.37 6.52
N THR A 676 32.27 7.91 7.73
CA THR A 676 31.50 9.16 7.92
C THR A 676 32.40 10.23 8.50
N SER A 677 32.41 11.39 7.85
CA SER A 677 33.13 12.61 8.20
C SER A 677 33.12 12.87 9.72
N GLY A 678 34.25 12.62 10.37
CA GLY A 678 34.59 13.23 11.66
C GLY A 678 34.70 12.32 12.88
N GLN A 679 34.10 11.12 12.95
CA GLN A 679 34.31 10.23 14.10
C GLN A 679 34.14 8.75 13.75
N TYR A 680 35.18 7.95 13.96
CA TYR A 680 35.20 6.50 13.76
C TYR A 680 34.06 5.82 14.56
N ALA A 681 33.19 5.09 13.87
CA ALA A 681 32.23 4.18 14.48
C ALA A 681 32.47 2.80 13.87
N HIS A 682 32.88 1.85 14.70
CA HIS A 682 33.12 0.48 14.27
C HIS A 682 31.83 -0.32 14.39
N VAL A 683 31.39 -0.93 13.29
CA VAL A 683 30.30 -1.90 13.30
C VAL A 683 30.92 -3.28 13.36
N TYR A 684 30.55 -4.05 14.37
CA TYR A 684 31.01 -5.42 14.52
C TYR A 684 29.94 -6.38 13.99
N THR A 685 30.35 -7.31 13.15
CA THR A 685 29.48 -8.37 12.61
C THR A 685 30.00 -9.74 13.02
N LEU A 686 29.12 -10.74 13.04
CA LEU A 686 29.46 -12.14 13.34
C LEU A 686 29.07 -13.03 12.14
N PRO A 687 29.87 -13.06 11.06
CA PRO A 687 29.53 -13.82 9.86
C PRO A 687 29.35 -15.32 10.11
N GLN A 688 30.07 -15.87 11.09
CA GLN A 688 29.99 -17.28 11.50
C GLN A 688 28.71 -17.62 12.29
N PHE A 689 28.02 -16.60 12.83
CA PHE A 689 26.81 -16.75 13.63
C PHE A 689 25.71 -15.80 13.14
N PRO A 690 25.20 -16.00 11.90
CA PRO A 690 24.26 -15.08 11.28
C PRO A 690 22.96 -14.98 12.10
N GLY A 691 22.54 -13.76 12.45
CA GLY A 691 21.34 -13.51 13.25
C GLY A 691 21.50 -13.76 14.75
N LEU A 692 22.69 -14.10 15.25
CA LEU A 692 22.91 -14.29 16.69
C LEU A 692 22.70 -12.99 17.49
N VAL A 693 23.16 -11.86 16.93
CA VAL A 693 23.12 -10.53 17.54
C VAL A 693 22.42 -9.55 16.60
N PRO A 694 21.90 -8.42 17.11
CA PRO A 694 21.35 -7.39 16.25
C PRO A 694 22.39 -6.86 15.25
N VAL A 695 21.97 -6.65 14.01
CA VAL A 695 22.86 -6.20 12.92
C VAL A 695 22.66 -4.71 12.66
N PHE A 696 23.71 -3.90 12.73
CA PHE A 696 23.59 -2.46 12.50
C PHE A 696 23.72 -2.09 11.03
N PRO A 697 23.13 -0.96 10.61
CA PRO A 697 23.22 -0.52 9.23
C PRO A 697 24.67 -0.34 8.78
N ARG A 698 25.07 -1.01 7.70
CA ARG A 698 26.27 -0.60 6.94
C ARG A 698 25.92 0.73 6.26
N GLN A 699 26.90 1.59 6.04
CA GLN A 699 26.67 2.76 5.17
C GLN A 699 26.32 2.20 3.80
N LEU A 700 25.05 2.37 3.42
CA LEU A 700 24.52 1.88 2.18
C LEU A 700 25.09 2.74 1.07
N GLN A 701 25.74 2.10 0.10
CA GLN A 701 26.01 2.73 -1.18
C GLN A 701 24.84 2.41 -2.09
N ALA A 702 24.37 3.45 -2.77
CA ALA A 702 23.56 3.28 -3.98
C ALA A 702 24.27 2.27 -4.88
N ALA A 703 23.59 1.16 -5.20
CA ALA A 703 24.09 0.19 -6.16
C ALA A 703 23.47 0.52 -7.52
N GLU A 704 24.29 0.58 -8.56
CA GLU A 704 23.80 0.58 -9.93
C GLU A 704 23.09 -0.75 -10.18
N LEU A 705 21.84 -0.68 -10.64
CA LEU A 705 21.14 -1.86 -11.12
C LEU A 705 21.43 -2.03 -12.61
N PRO A 706 21.72 -3.26 -13.09
CA PRO A 706 21.59 -3.53 -14.52
C PRO A 706 20.14 -3.20 -14.93
N PRO A 707 19.89 -2.77 -16.17
CA PRO A 707 18.54 -2.48 -16.64
C PRO A 707 17.67 -3.74 -16.50
N ALA A 708 16.92 -3.79 -15.41
CA ALA A 708 16.02 -4.89 -15.12
C ALA A 708 14.68 -4.53 -15.74
N LEU A 709 14.33 -5.26 -16.80
CA LEU A 709 13.13 -5.11 -17.63
C LEU A 709 13.19 -3.89 -18.56
N PRO A 710 12.45 -3.89 -19.69
CA PRO A 710 12.44 -2.75 -20.59
C PRO A 710 12.00 -1.51 -19.82
N GLU A 711 12.50 -0.34 -20.21
CA GLU A 711 12.14 1.01 -19.71
C GLU A 711 10.61 1.25 -19.54
N TYR A 712 9.79 0.34 -20.08
CA TYR A 712 8.35 0.19 -19.94
C TYR A 712 7.78 -0.19 -18.57
N ASP A 713 8.56 -0.49 -17.52
CA ASP A 713 7.96 -0.87 -16.23
C ASP A 713 7.95 0.28 -15.20
N ILE A 714 9.02 1.07 -15.12
CA ILE A 714 9.16 2.02 -14.00
C ILE A 714 8.54 3.39 -14.31
N TYR A 715 8.52 3.80 -15.58
CA TYR A 715 7.89 5.05 -16.05
C TYR A 715 6.52 4.85 -16.72
N HIS A 716 6.13 3.61 -17.02
CA HIS A 716 4.95 3.29 -17.83
C HIS A 716 3.83 2.57 -17.06
N LEU A 717 4.02 2.21 -15.80
CA LEU A 717 2.96 2.43 -14.81
C LEU A 717 2.71 3.96 -14.86
N LYS A 718 1.84 4.44 -15.74
CA LYS A 718 1.62 5.89 -15.85
C LYS A 718 0.86 6.30 -14.59
N GLY A 719 1.35 7.37 -13.97
CA GLY A 719 1.05 7.76 -12.59
C GLY A 719 1.94 8.92 -12.24
N GLU A 720 1.90 10.04 -12.98
CA GLU A 720 2.58 11.24 -12.50
C GLU A 720 1.98 11.56 -11.13
N LEU A 721 2.81 11.53 -10.09
CA LEU A 721 2.42 11.98 -8.76
C LEU A 721 2.07 13.46 -8.91
N ASP A 722 0.77 13.75 -8.95
CA ASP A 722 0.28 15.11 -9.14
C ASP A 722 0.85 15.98 -8.03
N THR A 723 1.76 16.88 -8.42
CA THR A 723 2.49 17.79 -7.53
C THR A 723 1.56 18.72 -6.78
N ASN A 724 0.29 18.81 -7.16
CA ASN A 724 -0.72 19.66 -6.52
C ASN A 724 -1.74 18.88 -5.66
N GLU A 725 -1.83 17.54 -5.76
CA GLU A 725 -2.87 16.75 -5.05
C GLU A 725 -2.39 16.15 -3.72
N GLU A 726 -1.13 15.71 -3.61
CA GLU A 726 -0.63 15.12 -2.35
C GLU A 726 -0.39 16.19 -1.26
N ASP A 727 0.07 17.39 -1.61
CA ASP A 727 0.36 18.46 -0.64
C ASP A 727 -0.93 19.05 -0.01
N ALA A 728 -2.08 18.85 -0.66
CA ALA A 728 -3.37 19.37 -0.21
C ALA A 728 -4.08 18.48 0.84
N GLU A 729 -3.78 17.18 0.89
CA GLU A 729 -4.44 16.24 1.81
C GLU A 729 -3.48 15.57 2.81
N ASP A 730 -2.16 15.51 2.55
CA ASP A 730 -1.20 14.96 3.52
C ASP A 730 -1.08 15.84 4.79
N ASN A 731 -1.48 17.11 4.72
CA ASN A 731 -1.60 17.99 5.89
C ASN A 731 -2.84 17.70 6.77
N ILE A 732 -3.80 16.90 6.31
CA ILE A 732 -5.03 16.57 7.08
C ILE A 732 -4.75 15.47 8.12
N VAL A 733 -3.62 14.75 8.02
CA VAL A 733 -3.30 13.68 8.97
C VAL A 733 -2.88 14.22 10.35
N ASP A 734 -2.42 15.47 10.44
CA ASP A 734 -2.03 16.12 11.70
C ASP A 734 -3.19 16.88 12.41
N GLU A 735 -4.36 17.03 11.79
CA GLU A 735 -5.48 17.81 12.36
C GLU A 735 -6.26 17.11 13.48
N PHE A 736 -5.96 15.84 13.80
CA PHE A 736 -6.60 15.12 14.92
C PHE A 736 -5.73 15.05 16.19
N ALA A 737 -4.59 15.74 16.22
CA ALA A 737 -3.68 15.75 17.38
C ALA A 737 -3.93 16.91 18.38
N VAL A 738 -5.01 17.69 18.22
CA VAL A 738 -5.38 18.74 19.19
C VAL A 738 -6.70 18.42 19.86
N VAL A 739 -6.74 17.33 20.62
CA VAL A 739 -7.49 17.29 21.89
C VAL A 739 -6.66 16.44 22.86
N GLY A 740 -5.82 17.14 23.62
CA GLY A 740 -5.15 16.66 24.83
C GLY A 740 -5.16 17.80 25.84
#